data_AF-A5TWD5-F1
#
_entry.id   AF-A5TWD5-F1
#
_cell.length_a   1.000
_cell.length_b   1.000
_cell.length_c   1.000
_cell.angle_alpha   90.00
_cell.angle_beta   90.00
_cell.angle_gamma   90.00
#
_symmetry.space_group_name_H-M   'P 1'
#
loop_
_entity.id
_entity.type
_entity.pdbx_description
1 polymer ?
#
loop_
_entity_poly.entity_id
_entity_poly.type
_entity_poly.pdbx_seq_one_letter_code
_entity_poly.pdbx_strand_id
1 'polypeptide(L)'
;MKFEKVFRGFYKSKGDKGKVPILKYKTDEQLKDFNKKIVGYDRANKEFDSFVGYLDDGYILIDLDNKDDKGEYDSNKSESKKLIEILEHLGVKTPIIETPHGHHFYFKCSNKNLTSVSGVYSLIGLKVDYKLGSKYGCACMKALGEVRPVINDTGEVAELPTFLLNNKVLNNTLKELEDIKASTGGRNSFISKYKYQLLKNGYDELITYQVLEIINNYIFDEPLPMKELTTLMRQEHIEASQDTTGIKEDSFLYFTDSGKLKVHTRKMAEKMINDYSIIKIDNYLFSYTGTYYKRCMIEDIERAIFRLHKDITSNELKEVLKKIQLGTEIKKENLSYIALNNGIFNLDSLELEPHSKDKITTVYMDIDYKEDIDYITGYPADSPIKSYILDLVQNDFELFTVICEFLGQALYRKNNIIQKCLIIKGDKSNGKSKFLQILTRFFSAENVSTLDLKRFENRFDLFGIVGKMVNIGDDISGQYIGENSNIKKVITSEMLPIEQKGKDLFNYKPYVTCIFSCNNMPRFDDSTKAIKRRLCILPFENTYSEENGNINPHIVEQMTTKENMSNLFNWSIWGLRRVLKNYVITKSEKITEAVEEFDRENDPIKTFIDETAGDTELDLKGYFNMKDTKAVYTDYQIWCNNNGYKELNNINFGKQLKQHIPNLIKERYRNNFKRPYRYIL
;
A
#
# COMPACT_ATOMS: atom_id res chain seq x y z
N MET A 1 14.56 31.62 22.87
CA MET A 1 14.60 30.26 23.46
C MET A 1 14.22 29.26 22.38
N LYS A 2 15.06 28.26 22.06
CA LYS A 2 14.85 27.40 20.87
C LYS A 2 13.70 26.40 21.00
N PHE A 3 13.25 26.12 22.21
CA PHE A 3 12.15 25.19 22.51
C PHE A 3 10.86 25.88 22.96
N GLU A 4 10.63 27.12 22.54
CA GLU A 4 9.43 27.87 22.91
C GLU A 4 8.12 27.11 22.63
N LYS A 5 8.09 26.32 21.54
CA LYS A 5 6.96 25.45 21.14
C LYS A 5 6.51 24.41 22.18
N VAL A 6 7.35 24.09 23.17
CA VAL A 6 6.98 23.20 24.29
C VAL A 6 5.90 23.84 25.17
N PHE A 7 5.81 25.17 25.12
CA PHE A 7 4.87 25.95 25.89
C PHE A 7 3.78 26.51 24.98
N ARG A 8 2.54 26.51 25.49
CA ARG A 8 1.42 27.23 24.89
C ARG A 8 1.65 28.74 24.94
N GLY A 9 2.35 29.20 25.98
CA GLY A 9 2.77 30.60 26.16
C GLY A 9 3.13 30.91 27.62
N PHE A 10 3.49 32.17 27.87
CA PHE A 10 4.04 32.63 29.15
C PHE A 10 3.16 33.71 29.79
N TYR A 11 3.08 33.71 31.12
CA TYR A 11 2.35 34.76 31.84
C TYR A 11 2.89 34.98 33.25
N LYS A 12 2.68 36.18 33.80
CA LYS A 12 3.13 36.54 35.14
C LYS A 12 2.67 35.55 36.21
N SER A 13 3.54 35.33 37.18
CA SER A 13 3.32 34.55 38.40
C SER A 13 3.37 35.43 39.64
N LYS A 14 2.88 34.91 40.78
CA LYS A 14 2.76 35.64 42.05
C LYS A 14 3.27 34.83 43.25
N GLY A 15 3.08 35.38 44.46
CA GLY A 15 3.43 34.76 45.74
C GLY A 15 4.85 35.11 46.20
N ASP A 16 5.17 34.78 47.46
CA ASP A 16 6.40 35.23 48.15
C ASP A 16 7.70 34.75 47.48
N LYS A 17 7.62 33.70 46.65
CA LYS A 17 8.75 33.17 45.86
C LYS A 17 8.64 33.48 44.35
N GLY A 18 7.61 34.21 43.92
CA GLY A 18 7.36 34.54 42.51
C GLY A 18 6.96 33.36 41.61
N LYS A 19 6.66 32.17 42.15
CA LYS A 19 6.48 30.94 41.35
C LYS A 19 5.03 30.52 41.10
N VAL A 20 4.05 31.16 41.74
CA VAL A 20 2.66 30.69 41.73
C VAL A 20 1.96 31.12 40.43
N PRO A 21 1.47 30.19 39.59
CA PRO A 21 0.73 30.53 38.38
C PRO A 21 -0.57 31.27 38.71
N ILE A 22 -0.89 32.31 37.94
CA ILE A 22 -2.10 33.13 38.15
C ILE A 22 -3.26 32.61 37.31
N LEU A 23 -2.99 32.22 36.06
CA LEU A 23 -4.04 31.82 35.13
C LEU A 23 -4.44 30.37 35.39
N LYS A 24 -5.76 30.13 35.33
CA LYS A 24 -6.38 28.81 35.39
C LYS A 24 -7.56 28.81 34.43
N TYR A 25 -7.83 27.68 33.81
CA TYR A 25 -9.01 27.50 32.98
C TYR A 25 -9.56 26.08 33.17
N LYS A 26 -10.88 25.93 33.08
CA LYS A 26 -11.62 24.66 33.15
C LYS A 26 -12.69 24.54 32.06
N THR A 27 -13.02 25.62 31.38
CA THR A 27 -14.02 25.68 30.30
C THR A 27 -13.42 26.25 29.03
N ASP A 28 -14.02 25.98 27.88
CA ASP A 28 -13.56 26.49 26.57
C ASP A 28 -13.59 28.03 26.50
N GLU A 29 -14.54 28.66 27.20
CA GLU A 29 -14.62 30.11 27.29
C GLU A 29 -13.48 30.70 28.12
N GLN A 30 -13.14 30.07 29.25
CA GLN A 30 -11.97 30.43 30.05
C GLN A 30 -10.67 30.18 29.29
N LEU A 31 -10.61 29.17 28.42
CA LEU A 31 -9.46 28.90 27.57
C LEU A 31 -9.26 29.99 26.51
N LYS A 32 -10.34 30.54 25.94
CA LYS A 32 -10.25 31.69 25.02
C LYS A 32 -9.70 32.93 25.71
N ASP A 33 -10.14 33.24 26.93
CA ASP A 33 -9.59 34.35 27.73
C ASP A 33 -8.14 34.10 28.16
N PHE A 34 -7.82 32.87 28.55
CA PHE A 34 -6.46 32.42 28.86
C PHE A 34 -5.50 32.66 27.68
N ASN A 35 -5.88 32.21 26.48
CA ASN A 35 -5.06 32.33 25.28
C ASN A 35 -4.84 33.79 24.85
N LYS A 36 -5.73 34.72 25.23
CA LYS A 36 -5.53 36.17 24.97
C LYS A 36 -4.50 36.81 25.89
N LYS A 37 -4.21 36.21 27.06
CA LYS A 37 -3.35 36.79 28.10
C LYS A 37 -1.91 36.31 28.02
N ILE A 38 -1.68 35.08 27.59
CA ILE A 38 -0.33 34.54 27.42
C ILE A 38 0.43 35.29 26.31
N VAL A 39 1.75 35.40 26.48
CA VAL A 39 2.66 36.07 25.54
C VAL A 39 3.85 35.17 25.21
N GLY A 40 4.64 35.52 24.20
CA GLY A 40 5.90 34.84 23.89
C GLY A 40 6.99 35.12 24.95
N TYR A 41 8.03 34.28 24.97
CA TYR A 41 9.07 34.28 26.00
C TYR A 41 9.79 35.62 26.13
N ASP A 42 10.25 36.20 25.01
CA ASP A 42 11.02 37.45 25.02
C ASP A 42 10.19 38.63 25.55
N ARG A 43 8.88 38.62 25.29
CA ARG A 43 7.95 39.62 25.82
C ARG A 43 7.71 39.42 27.31
N ALA A 44 7.44 38.18 27.74
CA ALA A 44 7.28 37.86 29.15
C ALA A 44 8.51 38.22 29.99
N ASN A 45 9.71 37.95 29.47
CA ASN A 45 10.97 38.25 30.17
C ASN A 45 11.21 39.75 30.36
N LYS A 46 10.71 40.58 29.45
CA LYS A 46 10.78 42.04 29.54
C LYS A 46 9.69 42.62 30.45
N GLU A 47 8.46 42.14 30.32
CA GLU A 47 7.28 42.73 30.97
C GLU A 47 7.07 42.25 32.40
N PHE A 48 7.54 41.05 32.75
CA PHE A 48 7.24 40.43 34.04
C PHE A 48 8.51 40.17 34.85
N ASP A 49 8.46 40.62 36.11
CA ASP A 49 9.51 40.34 37.09
C ASP A 49 9.51 38.85 37.53
N SER A 50 8.34 38.21 37.46
CA SER A 50 8.18 36.77 37.67
C SER A 50 7.16 36.20 36.69
N PHE A 51 7.49 35.08 36.01
CA PHE A 51 6.56 34.41 35.10
C PHE A 51 6.79 32.90 34.99
N VAL A 52 5.72 32.21 34.59
CA VAL A 52 5.68 30.77 34.29
C VAL A 52 5.39 30.54 32.81
N GLY A 53 5.91 29.44 32.25
CA GLY A 53 5.51 28.89 30.97
C GLY A 53 4.46 27.80 31.18
N TYR A 54 3.31 27.92 30.51
CA TYR A 54 2.27 26.88 30.52
C TYR A 54 2.57 25.89 29.40
N LEU A 55 2.67 24.61 29.74
CA LEU A 55 2.99 23.55 28.78
C LEU A 55 1.88 23.41 27.74
N ASP A 56 2.28 23.13 26.50
CA ASP A 56 1.35 22.76 25.44
C ASP A 56 0.90 21.29 25.60
N ASP A 57 -0.30 20.95 25.11
CA ASP A 57 -1.00 19.70 25.43
C ASP A 57 -0.24 18.45 25.00
N GLY A 58 0.60 18.56 23.98
CA GLY A 58 1.43 17.46 23.46
C GLY A 58 2.72 17.19 24.24
N TYR A 59 2.97 17.92 25.32
CA TYR A 59 4.24 17.87 26.06
C TYR A 59 4.06 17.50 27.53
N ILE A 60 5.12 16.92 28.08
CA ILE A 60 5.27 16.58 29.49
C ILE A 60 6.56 17.18 30.04
N LEU A 61 6.47 17.71 31.24
CA LEU A 61 7.60 18.11 32.07
C LEU A 61 7.84 17.02 33.10
N ILE A 62 9.07 16.53 33.15
CA ILE A 62 9.60 15.72 34.25
C ILE A 62 10.45 16.66 35.11
N ASP A 63 10.00 16.85 36.33
CA ASP A 63 10.65 17.66 37.35
C ASP A 63 11.35 16.72 38.33
N LEU A 64 12.67 16.86 38.43
CA LEU A 64 13.50 16.03 39.28
C LEU A 64 14.22 16.96 40.27
N ASP A 65 13.70 16.99 41.49
CA ASP A 65 14.25 17.72 42.63
C ASP A 65 15.00 16.76 43.55
N ASN A 66 16.24 17.08 43.89
CA ASN A 66 17.06 16.21 44.72
C ASN A 66 16.85 16.51 46.21
N LYS A 67 16.30 15.54 46.95
CA LYS A 67 16.26 15.56 48.42
C LYS A 67 17.08 14.41 48.97
N ASP A 68 17.89 14.67 50.00
CA ASP A 68 18.59 13.64 50.75
C ASP A 68 17.62 12.86 51.68
N ASP A 69 18.14 11.84 52.37
CA ASP A 69 17.36 10.97 53.26
C ASP A 69 16.75 11.71 54.49
N LYS A 70 17.19 12.94 54.76
CA LYS A 70 16.65 13.84 55.80
C LYS A 70 15.64 14.84 55.25
N GLY A 71 15.40 14.84 53.93
CA GLY A 71 14.51 15.75 53.24
C GLY A 71 15.12 17.12 52.91
N GLU A 72 16.43 17.28 53.13
CA GLU A 72 17.19 18.48 52.76
C GLU A 72 17.60 18.42 51.28
N TYR A 73 17.71 19.58 50.62
CA TYR A 73 18.04 19.59 49.20
C TYR A 73 19.54 19.41 48.97
N ASP A 74 19.90 18.48 48.09
CA ASP A 74 21.29 18.30 47.65
C ASP A 74 21.74 19.50 46.81
N SER A 75 22.72 20.25 47.32
CA SER A 75 23.29 21.41 46.63
C SER A 75 24.03 21.05 45.33
N ASN A 76 24.45 19.80 45.16
CA ASN A 76 25.19 19.34 43.98
C ASN A 76 24.30 18.86 42.83
N LYS A 77 22.99 18.68 43.06
CA LYS A 77 22.01 18.22 42.06
C LYS A 77 22.37 16.87 41.41
N SER A 78 23.02 16.00 42.17
CA SER A 78 23.51 14.67 41.77
C SER A 78 22.52 13.81 40.95
N GLU A 79 21.35 13.44 41.46
CA GLU A 79 20.36 12.60 40.73
C GLU A 79 19.87 13.23 39.42
N SER A 80 19.51 14.52 39.41
CA SER A 80 19.14 15.20 38.16
C SER A 80 20.29 15.25 37.14
N LYS A 81 21.56 15.37 37.58
CA LYS A 81 22.74 15.31 36.70
C LYS A 81 22.99 13.90 36.15
N LYS A 82 22.76 12.84 36.96
CA LYS A 82 22.79 11.45 36.47
C LYS A 82 21.83 11.27 35.29
N LEU A 83 20.63 11.85 35.36
CA LEU A 83 19.69 11.80 34.23
C LEU A 83 20.22 12.54 32.99
N ILE A 84 20.91 13.67 33.15
CA ILE A 84 21.56 14.36 32.03
C ILE A 84 22.59 13.43 31.36
N GLU A 85 23.46 12.80 32.16
CA GLU A 85 24.48 11.86 31.67
C GLU A 85 23.87 10.66 30.94
N ILE A 86 22.77 10.08 31.48
CA ILE A 86 22.03 8.99 30.84
C ILE A 86 21.46 9.44 29.48
N LEU A 87 20.83 10.61 29.43
CA LEU A 87 20.23 11.13 28.20
C LEU A 87 21.29 11.44 27.14
N GLU A 88 22.43 12.01 27.54
CA GLU A 88 23.57 12.26 26.66
C GLU A 88 24.16 10.96 26.09
N HIS A 89 24.38 9.95 26.95
CA HIS A 89 24.88 8.64 26.53
C HIS A 89 23.94 7.93 25.54
N LEU A 90 22.63 8.02 25.77
CA LEU A 90 21.62 7.42 24.91
C LEU A 90 21.30 8.28 23.67
N GLY A 91 21.92 9.46 23.51
CA GLY A 91 21.67 10.37 22.39
C GLY A 91 20.27 10.98 22.39
N VAL A 92 19.60 11.04 23.54
CA VAL A 92 18.24 11.58 23.68
C VAL A 92 18.32 13.10 23.82
N LYS A 93 18.00 13.80 22.73
CA LYS A 93 18.02 15.26 22.70
C LYS A 93 16.70 15.85 23.21
N THR A 94 16.79 16.61 24.30
CA THR A 94 15.61 17.23 24.91
C THR A 94 15.97 18.52 25.64
N PRO A 95 15.06 19.52 25.72
CA PRO A 95 15.33 20.75 26.46
C PRO A 95 15.47 20.52 27.95
N ILE A 96 16.39 21.22 28.60
CA ILE A 96 16.67 21.10 30.03
C ILE A 96 16.82 22.48 30.65
N ILE A 97 16.09 22.74 31.74
CA ILE A 97 16.15 23.99 32.50
C ILE A 97 16.57 23.68 33.94
N GLU A 98 17.51 24.46 34.46
CA GLU A 98 17.99 24.31 35.83
C GLU A 98 17.01 24.94 36.83
N THR A 99 16.64 24.18 37.86
CA THR A 99 15.83 24.65 39.01
C THR A 99 16.75 24.86 40.22
N PRO A 100 16.28 25.46 41.34
CA PRO A 100 17.11 25.61 42.53
C PRO A 100 17.58 24.27 43.10
N HIS A 101 16.81 23.21 42.89
CA HIS A 101 16.97 21.92 43.57
C HIS A 101 17.20 20.74 42.61
N GLY A 102 17.28 21.00 41.30
CA GLY A 102 17.48 19.98 40.28
C GLY A 102 17.26 20.51 38.87
N HIS A 103 16.54 19.76 38.04
CA HIS A 103 16.32 20.11 36.63
C HIS A 103 14.91 19.75 36.15
N HIS A 104 14.41 20.56 35.21
CA HIS A 104 13.21 20.34 34.43
C HIS A 104 13.58 19.77 33.06
N PHE A 105 13.03 18.61 32.72
CA PHE A 105 13.21 17.93 31.44
C PHE A 105 11.90 17.92 30.66
N TYR A 106 11.93 18.31 29.39
CA TYR A 106 10.73 18.43 28.57
C TYR A 106 10.71 17.38 27.48
N PHE A 107 9.62 16.64 27.33
CA PHE A 107 9.46 15.60 26.31
C PHE A 107 8.13 15.74 25.57
N LYS A 108 8.05 15.19 24.36
CA LYS A 108 6.76 14.93 23.71
C LYS A 108 6.07 13.76 24.40
N CYS A 109 4.75 13.86 24.52
CA CYS A 109 3.93 12.85 25.19
C CYS A 109 2.67 12.57 24.37
N SER A 110 2.71 11.47 23.60
CA SER A 110 1.54 10.93 22.88
C SER A 110 0.68 10.00 23.73
N ASN A 111 1.17 9.56 24.91
CA ASN A 111 0.47 8.63 25.78
C ASN A 111 -0.63 9.32 26.60
N LYS A 112 -1.90 9.08 26.21
CA LYS A 112 -3.09 9.64 26.87
C LYS A 112 -3.36 9.09 28.27
N ASN A 113 -2.71 7.99 28.67
CA ASN A 113 -2.94 7.34 29.96
C ASN A 113 -2.05 7.89 31.08
N LEU A 114 -1.09 8.76 30.77
CA LEU A 114 -0.28 9.42 31.79
C LEU A 114 -1.09 10.48 32.55
N THR A 115 -0.82 10.61 33.84
CA THR A 115 -1.44 11.59 34.73
C THR A 115 -0.37 12.43 35.43
N SER A 116 -0.68 13.69 35.73
CA SER A 116 0.23 14.52 36.54
C SER A 116 0.27 13.94 37.94
N VAL A 117 1.46 13.58 38.41
CA VAL A 117 1.68 12.91 39.69
C VAL A 117 3.05 13.29 40.23
N SER A 118 3.14 13.49 41.54
CA SER A 118 4.36 13.91 42.23
C SER A 118 4.92 12.80 43.12
N GLY A 119 6.23 12.76 43.26
CA GLY A 119 6.96 11.92 44.22
C GLY A 119 6.93 10.43 43.89
N VAL A 120 6.86 10.07 42.61
CA VAL A 120 6.83 8.68 42.14
C VAL A 120 8.16 8.26 41.51
N TYR A 121 8.43 6.97 41.45
CA TYR A 121 9.66 6.46 40.84
C TYR A 121 9.47 6.25 39.33
N SER A 122 10.45 6.68 38.53
CA SER A 122 10.62 6.19 37.17
C SER A 122 11.07 4.72 37.17
N LEU A 123 11.02 4.03 36.03
CA LEU A 123 11.44 2.62 35.95
C LEU A 123 12.91 2.40 36.32
N ILE A 124 13.75 3.43 36.19
CA ILE A 124 15.16 3.41 36.63
C ILE A 124 15.35 3.86 38.08
N GLY A 125 14.25 4.08 38.81
CA GLY A 125 14.27 4.39 40.24
C GLY A 125 14.61 5.82 40.60
N LEU A 126 14.60 6.75 39.64
CA LEU A 126 14.68 8.19 39.95
C LEU A 126 13.31 8.71 40.40
N LYS A 127 13.28 9.48 41.48
CA LYS A 127 12.05 10.08 42.01
C LYS A 127 11.72 11.35 41.23
N VAL A 128 10.54 11.38 40.61
CA VAL A 128 10.15 12.41 39.65
C VAL A 128 8.72 12.91 39.87
N ASP A 129 8.52 14.15 39.44
CA ASP A 129 7.24 14.83 39.36
C ASP A 129 6.84 15.02 37.89
N TYR A 130 5.72 14.44 37.48
CA TYR A 130 5.18 14.58 36.14
C TYR A 130 4.17 15.72 36.07
N LYS A 131 4.38 16.68 35.15
CA LYS A 131 3.47 17.79 34.86
C LYS A 131 3.09 17.74 33.38
N LEU A 132 1.86 17.38 33.07
CA LEU A 132 1.34 17.31 31.68
C LEU A 132 0.73 18.64 31.23
N GLY A 133 0.97 19.03 29.98
CA GLY A 133 0.30 20.20 29.37
C GLY A 133 -1.22 20.05 29.31
N SER A 134 -1.71 18.86 28.97
CA SER A 134 -3.14 18.52 28.97
C SER A 134 -3.82 18.62 30.35
N LYS A 135 -3.04 18.76 31.42
CA LYS A 135 -3.48 18.98 32.80
C LYS A 135 -2.99 20.33 33.36
N TYR A 136 -2.72 21.29 32.48
CA TYR A 136 -2.32 22.66 32.83
C TYR A 136 -0.99 22.75 33.56
N GLY A 137 -0.08 21.81 33.30
CA GLY A 137 1.27 21.82 33.84
C GLY A 137 2.01 23.11 33.45
N CYS A 138 2.77 23.66 34.37
CA CYS A 138 3.55 24.87 34.14
C CYS A 138 4.95 24.75 34.74
N ALA A 139 5.90 25.46 34.15
CA ALA A 139 7.26 25.59 34.63
C ALA A 139 7.55 27.04 35.01
N CYS A 140 8.21 27.25 36.15
CA CYS A 140 8.77 28.57 36.48
C CYS A 140 9.91 28.89 35.52
N MET A 141 9.86 30.06 34.88
CA MET A 141 10.89 30.51 33.92
C MET A 141 11.70 31.69 34.46
N LYS A 142 11.05 32.58 35.22
CA LYS A 142 11.70 33.70 35.91
C LYS A 142 11.02 33.95 37.25
N ALA A 143 11.80 34.21 38.29
CA ALA A 143 11.28 34.53 39.63
C ALA A 143 12.10 35.67 40.25
N LEU A 144 11.42 36.70 40.74
CA LEU A 144 12.00 37.88 41.41
C LEU A 144 13.15 38.51 40.61
N GLY A 145 12.95 38.69 39.30
CA GLY A 145 13.93 39.29 38.40
C GLY A 145 14.93 38.29 37.80
N GLU A 146 15.07 37.09 38.38
CA GLU A 146 16.08 36.10 37.96
C GLU A 146 15.51 35.04 37.01
N VAL A 147 16.13 34.94 35.83
CA VAL A 147 15.77 33.95 34.80
C VAL A 147 16.43 32.61 35.09
N ARG A 148 15.68 31.52 34.90
CA ARG A 148 16.20 30.15 35.06
C ARG A 148 17.27 29.84 34.00
N PRO A 149 18.44 29.33 34.38
CA PRO A 149 19.45 28.89 33.42
C PRO A 149 18.92 27.77 32.53
N VAL A 150 19.17 27.88 31.22
CA VAL A 150 18.88 26.83 30.25
C VAL A 150 20.14 26.01 30.05
N ILE A 151 20.08 24.73 30.43
CA ILE A 151 21.23 23.81 30.33
C ILE A 151 21.34 23.23 28.93
N ASN A 152 20.21 22.88 28.31
CA ASN A 152 20.17 22.36 26.94
C ASN A 152 19.14 23.14 26.10
N ASP A 153 19.60 24.16 25.36
CA ASP A 153 18.76 24.95 24.45
C ASP A 153 18.71 24.27 23.07
N THR A 154 17.93 23.21 22.96
CA THR A 154 17.69 22.48 21.70
C THR A 154 16.27 22.72 21.19
N GLY A 155 16.10 22.86 19.87
CA GLY A 155 14.75 22.89 19.25
C GLY A 155 14.17 21.49 19.02
N GLU A 156 14.98 20.45 19.13
CA GLU A 156 14.56 19.04 19.08
C GLU A 156 14.05 18.60 20.45
N VAL A 157 12.86 18.01 20.48
CA VAL A 157 12.23 17.49 21.71
C VAL A 157 11.90 16.03 21.46
N ALA A 158 12.60 15.13 22.14
CA ALA A 158 12.41 13.69 22.02
C ALA A 158 11.04 13.25 22.56
N GLU A 159 10.54 12.12 22.07
CA GLU A 159 9.44 11.39 22.73
C GLU A 159 9.91 10.92 24.11
N LEU A 160 8.99 10.90 25.08
CA LEU A 160 9.28 10.45 26.44
C LEU A 160 9.81 9.00 26.44
N PRO A 161 11.07 8.76 26.88
CA PRO A 161 11.63 7.42 26.92
C PRO A 161 10.90 6.51 27.91
N THR A 162 10.72 5.23 27.56
CA THR A 162 10.00 4.26 28.40
C THR A 162 10.60 4.10 29.78
N PHE A 163 11.93 4.16 29.90
CA PHE A 163 12.64 4.04 31.19
C PHE A 163 12.33 5.20 32.16
N LEU A 164 11.75 6.30 31.68
CA LEU A 164 11.27 7.42 32.48
C LEU A 164 9.77 7.36 32.80
N LEU A 165 9.06 6.27 32.49
CA LEU A 165 7.67 6.08 32.91
C LEU A 165 7.58 5.64 34.38
N ASN A 166 6.43 5.88 35.02
CA ASN A 166 6.11 5.33 36.33
C ASN A 166 5.19 4.11 36.21
N ASN A 167 5.41 3.13 37.10
CA ASN A 167 4.47 2.05 37.36
C ASN A 167 4.28 1.85 38.86
N LYS A 168 3.05 2.09 39.35
CA LYS A 168 2.71 2.03 40.77
C LYS A 168 2.98 0.66 41.41
N VAL A 169 2.85 -0.42 40.65
CA VAL A 169 3.08 -1.80 41.14
C VAL A 169 4.56 -2.01 41.49
N LEU A 170 5.45 -1.32 40.79
CA LEU A 170 6.90 -1.45 40.94
C LEU A 170 7.48 -0.54 42.03
N ASN A 171 6.72 0.47 42.50
CA ASN A 171 7.21 1.46 43.45
C ASN A 171 7.78 0.85 44.75
N ASN A 172 7.21 -0.24 45.26
CA ASN A 172 7.72 -0.86 46.50
C ASN A 172 9.10 -1.47 46.29
N THR A 173 9.35 -2.09 45.14
CA THR A 173 10.67 -2.64 44.83
C THR A 173 11.64 -1.53 44.46
N LEU A 174 11.21 -0.50 43.75
CA LEU A 174 12.04 0.67 43.47
C LEU A 174 12.47 1.45 44.73
N LYS A 175 11.71 1.39 45.83
CA LYS A 175 12.18 1.91 47.13
C LYS A 175 13.38 1.12 47.67
N GLU A 176 13.40 -0.20 47.51
CA GLU A 176 14.54 -1.03 47.92
C GLU A 176 15.82 -0.62 47.16
N LEU A 177 15.68 -0.03 45.97
CA LEU A 177 16.82 0.50 45.21
C LEU A 177 17.54 1.64 45.95
N GLU A 178 16.82 2.47 46.71
CA GLU A 178 17.41 3.56 47.51
C GLU A 178 18.35 3.01 48.58
N ASP A 179 18.00 1.89 49.21
CA ASP A 179 18.79 1.28 50.28
C ASP A 179 20.04 0.56 49.75
N ILE A 180 19.96 0.00 48.53
CA ILE A 180 21.04 -0.82 47.95
C ILE A 180 21.95 -0.06 46.98
N LYS A 181 21.59 1.17 46.54
CA LYS A 181 22.40 1.90 45.55
C LYS A 181 23.84 2.12 46.01
N ALA A 182 24.04 2.39 47.30
CA ALA A 182 25.34 2.60 47.93
C ALA A 182 25.99 1.32 48.50
N SER A 183 25.30 0.17 48.53
CA SER A 183 25.80 -1.07 49.15
C SER A 183 26.12 -2.14 48.11
N THR A 184 27.19 -2.92 48.30
CA THR A 184 27.53 -4.04 47.39
C THR A 184 26.66 -5.28 47.61
N GLY A 185 26.00 -5.41 48.77
CA GLY A 185 25.10 -6.51 49.10
C GLY A 185 23.71 -6.35 48.48
N GLY A 186 23.10 -7.45 48.05
CA GLY A 186 21.69 -7.46 47.62
C GLY A 186 21.40 -6.98 46.19
N ARG A 187 22.37 -6.36 45.48
CA ARG A 187 22.20 -5.88 44.09
C ARG A 187 21.79 -6.99 43.12
N ASN A 188 22.41 -8.16 43.20
CA ASN A 188 22.04 -9.33 42.38
C ASN A 188 20.60 -9.77 42.61
N SER A 189 20.20 -9.86 43.87
CA SER A 189 18.85 -10.24 44.27
C SER A 189 17.83 -9.21 43.78
N PHE A 190 18.15 -7.92 43.89
CA PHE A 190 17.34 -6.84 43.36
C PHE A 190 17.21 -6.92 41.84
N ILE A 191 18.31 -7.06 41.09
CA ILE A 191 18.28 -7.12 39.62
C ILE A 191 17.44 -8.30 39.17
N SER A 192 17.59 -9.49 39.75
CA SER A 192 16.77 -10.65 39.40
C SER A 192 15.29 -10.45 39.75
N LYS A 193 14.99 -9.97 40.96
CA LYS A 193 13.62 -9.68 41.41
C LYS A 193 12.95 -8.61 40.53
N TYR A 194 13.68 -7.55 40.22
CA TYR A 194 13.17 -6.42 39.45
C TYR A 194 13.01 -6.77 37.97
N LYS A 195 13.94 -7.54 37.39
CA LYS A 195 13.79 -8.18 36.07
C LYS A 195 12.48 -8.98 35.99
N TYR A 196 12.25 -9.88 36.94
CA TYR A 196 11.02 -10.68 36.99
C TYR A 196 9.77 -9.78 37.07
N GLN A 197 9.79 -8.75 37.92
CA GLN A 197 8.67 -7.84 38.04
C GLN A 197 8.43 -7.00 36.78
N LEU A 198 9.47 -6.54 36.09
CA LEU A 198 9.34 -5.82 34.83
C LEU A 198 8.68 -6.72 33.78
N LEU A 199 9.20 -7.93 33.57
CA LEU A 199 8.64 -8.88 32.61
C LEU A 199 7.19 -9.25 32.96
N LYS A 200 6.90 -9.52 34.24
CA LYS A 200 5.56 -9.82 34.74
C LYS A 200 4.55 -8.70 34.52
N ASN A 201 5.01 -7.44 34.53
CA ASN A 201 4.16 -6.27 34.30
C ASN A 201 4.10 -5.84 32.82
N GLY A 202 4.54 -6.70 31.89
CA GLY A 202 4.35 -6.53 30.46
C GLY A 202 5.41 -5.68 29.76
N TYR A 203 6.54 -5.40 30.41
CA TYR A 203 7.69 -4.80 29.72
C TYR A 203 8.42 -5.88 28.92
N ASP A 204 8.75 -5.60 27.66
CA ASP A 204 9.53 -6.54 26.86
C ASP A 204 10.97 -6.66 27.36
N GLU A 205 11.68 -7.68 26.88
CA GLU A 205 13.06 -7.93 27.31
C GLU A 205 14.01 -6.80 26.95
N LEU A 206 13.84 -6.12 25.81
CA LEU A 206 14.73 -5.04 25.40
C LEU A 206 14.61 -3.84 26.35
N ILE A 207 13.38 -3.44 26.68
CA ILE A 207 13.10 -2.37 27.65
C ILE A 207 13.59 -2.79 29.03
N THR A 208 13.34 -4.04 29.43
CA THR A 208 13.79 -4.58 30.72
C THR A 208 15.32 -4.51 30.83
N TYR A 209 16.04 -4.93 29.79
CA TYR A 209 17.50 -4.86 29.76
C TYR A 209 18.01 -3.44 29.76
N GLN A 210 17.40 -2.53 28.99
CA GLN A 210 17.76 -1.12 28.99
C GLN A 210 17.59 -0.51 30.40
N VAL A 211 16.48 -0.79 31.08
CA VAL A 211 16.22 -0.31 32.44
C VAL A 211 17.27 -0.85 33.43
N LEU A 212 17.55 -2.15 33.39
CA LEU A 212 18.50 -2.78 34.31
C LEU A 212 19.95 -2.36 34.03
N GLU A 213 20.32 -2.13 32.77
CA GLU A 213 21.63 -1.60 32.38
C GLU A 213 21.81 -0.16 32.87
N ILE A 214 20.78 0.69 32.71
CA ILE A 214 20.82 2.06 33.25
C ILE A 214 20.95 2.02 34.77
N ILE A 215 20.16 1.17 35.45
CA ILE A 215 20.27 1.01 36.90
C ILE A 215 21.69 0.59 37.30
N ASN A 216 22.25 -0.41 36.63
CA ASN A 216 23.57 -0.93 36.95
C ASN A 216 24.67 0.11 36.75
N ASN A 217 24.65 0.82 35.62
CA ASN A 217 25.76 1.66 35.20
C ASN A 217 25.69 3.09 35.76
N TYR A 218 24.50 3.58 36.09
CA TYR A 218 24.29 4.98 36.49
C TYR A 218 23.63 5.15 37.87
N ILE A 219 22.82 4.19 38.30
CA ILE A 219 22.08 4.32 39.57
C ILE A 219 22.85 3.70 40.73
N PHE A 220 23.44 2.51 40.56
CA PHE A 220 24.39 1.97 41.53
C PHE A 220 25.67 2.79 41.58
N ASP A 221 26.20 2.98 42.79
CA ASP A 221 27.46 3.70 42.98
C ASP A 221 28.67 2.89 42.46
N GLU A 222 28.57 1.56 42.52
CA GLU A 222 29.50 0.64 41.86
C GLU A 222 28.72 -0.36 40.98
N PRO A 223 28.94 -0.38 39.66
CA PRO A 223 28.23 -1.29 38.77
C PRO A 223 28.62 -2.75 39.05
N LEU A 224 27.67 -3.67 38.88
CA LEU A 224 28.00 -5.10 38.80
C LEU A 224 28.91 -5.33 37.59
N PRO A 225 29.91 -6.24 37.71
CA PRO A 225 30.71 -6.67 36.57
C PRO A 225 29.82 -7.10 35.41
N MET A 226 30.16 -6.70 34.18
CA MET A 226 29.33 -7.01 33.01
C MET A 226 29.04 -8.49 32.82
N LYS A 227 29.98 -9.38 33.17
CA LYS A 227 29.74 -10.82 33.13
C LYS A 227 28.65 -11.28 34.11
N GLU A 228 28.60 -10.67 35.29
CA GLU A 228 27.62 -10.97 36.35
C GLU A 228 26.26 -10.39 36.00
N LEU A 229 26.18 -9.12 35.61
CA LEU A 229 24.94 -8.51 35.11
C LEU A 229 24.37 -9.32 33.95
N THR A 230 25.21 -9.69 32.98
CA THR A 230 24.81 -10.55 31.87
C THR A 230 24.33 -11.92 32.37
N THR A 231 24.94 -12.50 33.40
CA THR A 231 24.49 -13.79 33.97
C THR A 231 23.13 -13.67 34.66
N LEU A 232 22.86 -12.58 35.36
CA LEU A 232 21.55 -12.31 35.97
C LEU A 232 20.47 -12.02 34.90
N MET A 233 20.85 -11.33 33.83
CA MET A 233 20.02 -11.17 32.64
C MET A 233 19.72 -12.51 31.95
N ARG A 234 20.55 -13.55 32.17
CA ARG A 234 20.37 -14.91 31.64
C ARG A 234 19.60 -15.86 32.53
N GLN A 235 19.73 -15.75 33.85
CA GLN A 235 19.04 -16.65 34.78
C GLN A 235 17.53 -16.38 34.73
N GLU A 236 16.80 -17.28 34.06
CA GLU A 236 15.83 -18.18 34.67
C GLU A 236 15.35 -19.24 33.66
N HIS A 237 15.62 -20.51 33.97
CA HIS A 237 14.65 -21.57 33.71
C HIS A 237 13.47 -21.33 34.65
N ILE A 238 12.27 -21.12 34.14
CA ILE A 238 11.04 -21.41 34.88
C ILE A 238 10.32 -22.51 34.13
N GLU A 239 10.39 -23.71 34.71
CA GLU A 239 9.43 -24.77 34.47
C GLU A 239 8.06 -24.33 35.00
N ALA A 240 7.05 -24.61 34.20
CA ALA A 240 5.66 -24.42 34.53
C ALA A 240 5.32 -25.06 35.88
N SER A 241 4.82 -24.26 36.82
CA SER A 241 3.87 -24.76 37.80
C SER A 241 2.74 -23.77 38.00
N GLN A 242 1.58 -24.21 37.52
CA GLN A 242 0.23 -23.77 37.84
C GLN A 242 -0.16 -22.34 37.44
N ASP A 243 -0.55 -22.28 36.17
CA ASP A 243 -1.81 -21.70 35.70
C ASP A 243 -2.73 -21.16 36.81
N THR A 244 -2.58 -19.88 37.13
CA THR A 244 -3.70 -18.98 37.43
C THR A 244 -3.28 -17.59 36.94
N THR A 245 -4.10 -16.97 36.09
CA THR A 245 -3.90 -15.66 35.41
C THR A 245 -3.00 -15.71 34.17
N GLY A 246 -3.58 -16.09 33.04
CA GLY A 246 -2.88 -16.24 31.75
C GLY A 246 -2.39 -14.93 31.13
N ILE A 247 -1.08 -14.69 31.25
CA ILE A 247 -0.29 -13.78 30.41
C ILE A 247 1.03 -14.51 30.09
N LYS A 248 1.34 -14.67 28.79
CA LYS A 248 2.41 -15.54 28.25
C LYS A 248 3.80 -14.90 28.30
N GLU A 249 4.83 -15.73 28.46
CA GLU A 249 6.27 -15.40 28.33
C GLU A 249 6.66 -15.04 26.88
N ASP A 250 6.77 -13.74 26.57
CA ASP A 250 6.85 -13.23 25.18
C ASP A 250 8.25 -12.90 24.63
N SER A 251 9.36 -13.22 25.31
CA SER A 251 10.68 -12.97 24.71
C SER A 251 11.11 -14.03 23.69
N PHE A 252 11.62 -13.56 22.55
CA PHE A 252 12.19 -14.37 21.47
C PHE A 252 13.73 -14.48 21.52
N LEU A 253 14.40 -13.85 22.50
CA LEU A 253 15.85 -13.94 22.69
C LEU A 253 16.18 -14.81 23.91
N TYR A 254 17.28 -15.54 23.85
CA TYR A 254 17.78 -16.31 24.98
C TYR A 254 19.30 -16.42 24.90
N PHE A 255 19.98 -16.70 26.01
CA PHE A 255 21.41 -17.00 25.97
C PHE A 255 21.66 -18.47 26.21
N THR A 256 22.69 -18.99 25.54
CA THR A 256 23.21 -20.35 25.78
C THR A 256 24.07 -20.40 27.04
N ASP A 257 24.34 -21.60 27.56
CA ASP A 257 25.26 -21.85 28.68
C ASP A 257 26.67 -21.27 28.45
N SER A 258 27.09 -21.20 27.18
CA SER A 258 28.36 -20.56 26.76
C SER A 258 28.34 -19.03 26.79
N GLY A 259 27.18 -18.45 27.08
CA GLY A 259 26.97 -17.03 27.11
C GLY A 259 26.86 -16.36 25.75
N LYS A 260 26.47 -17.09 24.71
CA LYS A 260 26.11 -16.50 23.41
C LYS A 260 24.61 -16.24 23.35
N LEU A 261 24.22 -15.01 22.99
CA LEU A 261 22.84 -14.63 22.69
C LEU A 261 22.38 -15.37 21.44
N LYS A 262 21.17 -15.92 21.48
CA LYS A 262 20.53 -16.71 20.43
C LYS A 262 19.05 -16.38 20.33
N VAL A 263 18.43 -16.81 19.23
CA VAL A 263 17.02 -16.54 18.94
C VAL A 263 16.16 -17.79 19.16
N HIS A 264 15.10 -17.66 19.96
CA HIS A 264 13.97 -18.61 19.94
C HIS A 264 13.21 -18.44 18.63
N THR A 265 13.65 -19.13 17.59
CA THR A 265 13.17 -18.92 16.21
C THR A 265 11.66 -19.13 16.03
N ARG A 266 11.02 -19.95 16.88
CA ARG A 266 9.54 -20.08 16.94
C ARG A 266 8.87 -18.82 17.49
N LYS A 267 9.30 -18.35 18.66
CA LYS A 267 8.73 -17.15 19.30
C LYS A 267 8.97 -15.90 18.44
N MET A 268 10.14 -15.80 17.80
CA MET A 268 10.42 -14.70 16.86
C MET A 268 9.48 -14.76 15.64
N ALA A 269 9.27 -15.95 15.07
CA ALA A 269 8.33 -16.12 13.96
C ALA A 269 6.89 -15.74 14.36
N GLU A 270 6.42 -16.18 15.53
CA GLU A 270 5.10 -15.82 16.07
C GLU A 270 4.96 -14.32 16.29
N LYS A 271 5.98 -13.67 16.85
CA LYS A 271 6.02 -12.22 17.01
C LYS A 271 5.94 -11.51 15.65
N MET A 272 6.73 -11.95 14.66
CA MET A 272 6.69 -11.39 13.31
C MET A 272 5.31 -11.53 12.65
N ILE A 273 4.68 -12.70 12.80
CA ILE A 273 3.32 -12.92 12.28
C ILE A 273 2.32 -11.97 12.95
N ASN A 274 2.39 -11.80 14.27
CA ASN A 274 1.45 -10.97 15.02
C ASN A 274 1.67 -9.47 14.79
N ASP A 275 2.90 -8.98 14.92
CA ASP A 275 3.24 -7.56 14.83
C ASP A 275 2.90 -6.98 13.45
N TYR A 276 3.14 -7.75 12.39
CA TYR A 276 2.89 -7.35 11.00
C TYR A 276 1.57 -7.90 10.45
N SER A 277 0.77 -8.57 11.30
CA SER A 277 -0.47 -9.25 10.91
C SER A 277 -0.29 -10.08 9.63
N ILE A 278 0.76 -10.90 9.58
CA ILE A 278 1.11 -11.67 8.39
C ILE A 278 0.04 -12.75 8.18
N ILE A 279 -0.47 -12.83 6.96
CA ILE A 279 -1.37 -13.88 6.51
C ILE A 279 -0.79 -14.54 5.26
N LYS A 280 -1.29 -15.73 4.94
CA LYS A 280 -0.94 -16.45 3.72
C LYS A 280 -2.16 -16.50 2.82
N ILE A 281 -2.03 -16.01 1.60
CA ILE A 281 -3.04 -16.15 0.54
C ILE A 281 -2.38 -17.00 -0.55
N ASP A 282 -3.01 -18.13 -0.85
CA ASP A 282 -2.43 -19.21 -1.66
C ASP A 282 -1.03 -19.64 -1.15
N ASN A 283 0.03 -19.32 -1.89
CA ASN A 283 1.42 -19.65 -1.55
C ASN A 283 2.27 -18.44 -1.20
N TYR A 284 1.68 -17.26 -1.07
CA TYR A 284 2.39 -16.01 -0.83
C TYR A 284 2.01 -15.41 0.52
N LEU A 285 2.99 -14.78 1.17
CA LEU A 285 2.80 -14.08 2.44
C LEU A 285 2.42 -12.63 2.16
N PHE A 286 1.51 -12.11 2.98
CA PHE A 286 1.05 -10.73 2.92
C PHE A 286 1.03 -10.13 4.33
N SER A 287 1.40 -8.87 4.46
CA SER A 287 1.36 -8.11 5.71
C SER A 287 0.37 -6.96 5.60
N TYR A 288 -0.33 -6.68 6.70
CA TYR A 288 -1.26 -5.55 6.74
C TYR A 288 -0.50 -4.23 6.85
N THR A 289 -0.76 -3.30 5.93
CA THR A 289 -0.08 -1.98 5.87
C THR A 289 -0.72 -0.93 6.79
N GLY A 290 -1.87 -1.24 7.39
CA GLY A 290 -2.79 -0.26 7.97
C GLY A 290 -4.00 0.01 7.08
N THR A 291 -3.92 -0.28 5.77
CA THR A 291 -4.99 -0.05 4.80
C THR A 291 -5.36 -1.31 3.99
N TYR A 292 -4.37 -2.11 3.57
CA TYR A 292 -4.59 -3.36 2.81
C TYR A 292 -3.50 -4.39 3.10
N TYR A 293 -3.64 -5.58 2.55
CA TYR A 293 -2.63 -6.63 2.62
C TYR A 293 -1.66 -6.54 1.45
N LYS A 294 -0.44 -6.07 1.72
CA LYS A 294 0.62 -6.01 0.71
C LYS A 294 1.42 -7.30 0.71
N ARG A 295 1.71 -7.83 -0.47
CA ARG A 295 2.56 -9.01 -0.62
C ARG A 295 3.96 -8.73 -0.08
N CYS A 296 4.45 -9.60 0.79
CA CYS A 296 5.80 -9.51 1.33
C CYS A 296 6.79 -10.14 0.36
N MET A 297 7.90 -9.45 0.07
CA MET A 297 9.09 -10.11 -0.45
C MET A 297 9.87 -10.74 0.70
N ILE A 298 10.63 -11.80 0.42
CA ILE A 298 11.40 -12.51 1.46
C ILE A 298 12.41 -11.53 2.08
N GLU A 299 13.03 -10.70 1.25
CA GLU A 299 14.01 -9.68 1.63
C GLU A 299 13.41 -8.64 2.59
N ASP A 300 12.13 -8.31 2.46
CA ASP A 300 11.45 -7.36 3.36
C ASP A 300 11.29 -7.97 4.75
N ILE A 301 10.91 -9.25 4.82
CA ILE A 301 10.79 -10.00 6.08
C ILE A 301 12.18 -10.15 6.72
N GLU A 302 13.20 -10.47 5.94
CA GLU A 302 14.59 -10.57 6.42
C GLU A 302 15.09 -9.24 7.00
N ARG A 303 14.84 -8.12 6.31
CA ARG A 303 15.18 -6.78 6.82
C ARG A 303 14.45 -6.45 8.12
N ALA A 304 13.18 -6.83 8.23
CA ALA A 304 12.40 -6.62 9.45
C ALA A 304 12.95 -7.45 10.62
N ILE A 305 13.30 -8.72 10.38
CA ILE A 305 13.96 -9.59 11.36
C ILE A 305 15.32 -9.00 11.77
N PHE A 306 16.12 -8.55 10.81
CA PHE A 306 17.43 -7.95 11.06
C PHE A 306 17.35 -6.66 11.89
N ARG A 307 16.29 -5.85 11.71
CA ARG A 307 16.05 -4.67 12.55
C ARG A 307 15.76 -5.03 14.01
N LEU A 308 15.09 -6.16 14.26
CA LEU A 308 14.81 -6.66 15.60
C LEU A 308 16.05 -7.28 16.25
N HIS A 309 16.89 -7.97 15.48
CA HIS A 309 18.14 -8.55 15.96
C HIS A 309 19.24 -8.47 14.89
N LYS A 310 20.12 -7.48 15.03
CA LYS A 310 21.18 -7.17 14.04
C LYS A 310 22.27 -8.26 13.95
N ASP A 311 22.45 -9.03 15.01
CA ASP A 311 23.47 -10.08 15.08
C ASP A 311 22.91 -11.47 14.74
N ILE A 312 21.69 -11.55 14.19
CA ILE A 312 21.06 -12.82 13.84
C ILE A 312 21.92 -13.59 12.84
N THR A 313 22.16 -14.86 13.12
CA THR A 313 22.94 -15.71 12.22
C THR A 313 22.13 -16.10 10.98
N SER A 314 22.79 -16.39 9.85
CA SER A 314 22.08 -16.81 8.63
C SER A 314 21.25 -18.10 8.82
N ASN A 315 21.66 -18.98 9.74
CA ASN A 315 20.91 -20.19 10.05
C ASN A 315 19.63 -19.89 10.85
N GLU A 316 19.73 -19.04 11.88
CA GLU A 316 18.56 -18.59 12.64
C GLU A 316 17.58 -17.84 11.75
N LEU A 317 18.07 -16.95 10.88
CA LEU A 317 17.24 -16.22 9.92
C LEU A 317 16.43 -17.18 9.02
N LYS A 318 17.11 -18.17 8.40
CA LYS A 318 16.45 -19.18 7.56
C LYS A 318 15.41 -19.98 8.34
N GLU A 319 15.70 -20.33 9.59
CA GLU A 319 14.78 -21.08 10.43
C GLU A 319 13.54 -20.25 10.83
N VAL A 320 13.72 -18.96 11.16
CA VAL A 320 12.61 -18.03 11.43
C VAL A 320 11.72 -17.90 10.20
N LEU A 321 12.31 -17.66 9.01
CA LEU A 321 11.54 -17.57 7.77
C LEU A 321 10.72 -18.83 7.48
N LYS A 322 11.33 -20.01 7.68
CA LYS A 322 10.63 -21.29 7.48
C LYS A 322 9.46 -21.44 8.46
N LYS A 323 9.64 -21.02 9.71
CA LYS A 323 8.60 -21.03 10.75
C LYS A 323 7.49 -20.03 10.46
N ILE A 324 7.81 -18.84 9.93
CA ILE A 324 6.80 -17.89 9.44
C ILE A 324 5.97 -18.54 8.32
N GLN A 325 6.61 -19.12 7.30
CA GLN A 325 5.90 -19.75 6.18
C GLN A 325 4.95 -20.88 6.60
N LEU A 326 5.31 -21.64 7.65
CA LEU A 326 4.54 -22.78 8.15
C LEU A 326 3.48 -22.38 9.20
N GLY A 327 3.79 -21.40 10.05
CA GLY A 327 2.92 -20.97 11.17
C GLY A 327 1.91 -19.89 10.82
N THR A 328 2.02 -19.28 9.64
CA THR A 328 1.08 -18.24 9.18
C THR A 328 -0.27 -18.85 8.81
N GLU A 329 -1.36 -18.23 9.28
CA GLU A 329 -2.72 -18.64 8.94
C GLU A 329 -3.02 -18.44 7.44
N ILE A 330 -3.64 -19.43 6.81
CA ILE A 330 -4.13 -19.34 5.44
C ILE A 330 -5.48 -18.63 5.44
N LYS A 331 -5.56 -17.51 4.75
CA LYS A 331 -6.77 -16.73 4.56
C LYS A 331 -7.14 -16.64 3.08
N LYS A 332 -8.39 -16.27 2.82
CA LYS A 332 -8.88 -15.98 1.47
C LYS A 332 -9.08 -14.48 1.31
N GLU A 333 -8.68 -13.95 0.17
CA GLU A 333 -9.01 -12.58 -0.20
C GLU A 333 -10.52 -12.43 -0.42
N ASN A 334 -11.08 -11.32 0.00
CA ASN A 334 -12.42 -10.89 -0.38
C ASN A 334 -12.33 -9.95 -1.59
N LEU A 335 -12.74 -10.48 -2.75
CA LEU A 335 -12.67 -9.81 -4.04
C LEU A 335 -13.67 -8.64 -4.18
N SER A 336 -14.61 -8.48 -3.24
CA SER A 336 -15.53 -7.33 -3.19
C SER A 336 -14.86 -6.05 -2.69
N TYR A 337 -13.71 -6.14 -2.02
CA TYR A 337 -13.08 -4.99 -1.38
C TYR A 337 -11.95 -4.41 -2.24
N ILE A 338 -11.91 -3.08 -2.32
CA ILE A 338 -10.79 -2.30 -2.86
C ILE A 338 -10.36 -1.32 -1.78
N ALA A 339 -9.10 -1.38 -1.34
CA ALA A 339 -8.58 -0.39 -0.41
C ALA A 339 -8.27 0.92 -1.15
N LEU A 340 -8.71 2.02 -0.57
CA LEU A 340 -8.49 3.39 -1.03
C LEU A 340 -7.73 4.16 0.06
N ASN A 341 -7.37 5.42 -0.17
CA ASN A 341 -6.66 6.21 0.85
C ASN A 341 -7.49 6.40 2.12
N ASN A 342 -8.77 6.74 1.95
CA ASN A 342 -9.67 7.15 3.01
C ASN A 342 -10.63 6.05 3.51
N GLY A 343 -10.49 4.80 3.03
CA GLY A 343 -11.27 3.67 3.51
C GLY A 343 -11.16 2.44 2.61
N ILE A 344 -11.99 1.43 2.85
CA ILE A 344 -12.14 0.24 2.02
C ILE A 344 -13.48 0.32 1.33
N PHE A 345 -13.48 0.42 0.00
CA PHE A 345 -14.69 0.46 -0.80
C PHE A 345 -15.22 -0.96 -1.02
N ASN A 346 -16.49 -1.17 -0.71
CA ASN A 346 -17.19 -2.43 -0.89
C ASN A 346 -17.99 -2.40 -2.19
N LEU A 347 -17.62 -3.23 -3.16
CA LEU A 347 -18.27 -3.30 -4.47
C LEU A 347 -19.68 -3.92 -4.43
N ASP A 348 -20.05 -4.62 -3.35
CA ASP A 348 -21.38 -5.22 -3.21
C ASP A 348 -22.39 -4.21 -2.63
N SER A 349 -22.01 -3.46 -1.59
CA SER A 349 -22.85 -2.40 -1.01
C SER A 349 -22.71 -1.05 -1.71
N LEU A 350 -21.61 -0.86 -2.45
CA LEU A 350 -21.19 0.42 -3.05
C LEU A 350 -20.91 1.52 -2.01
N GLU A 351 -20.45 1.13 -0.82
CA GLU A 351 -20.16 2.04 0.27
C GLU A 351 -18.68 2.05 0.64
N LEU A 352 -18.20 3.21 1.09
CA LEU A 352 -16.88 3.35 1.69
C LEU A 352 -16.95 3.00 3.18
N GLU A 353 -16.24 1.96 3.58
CA GLU A 353 -16.20 1.51 4.96
C GLU A 353 -14.83 1.84 5.60
N PRO A 354 -14.72 1.89 6.93
CA PRO A 354 -13.42 2.08 7.58
C PRO A 354 -12.43 0.97 7.27
N HIS A 355 -11.14 1.33 7.25
CA HIS A 355 -10.02 0.38 7.17
C HIS A 355 -10.10 -0.65 8.31
N SER A 356 -9.93 -1.92 7.96
CA SER A 356 -9.89 -3.01 8.93
C SER A 356 -9.08 -4.18 8.39
N LYS A 357 -8.24 -4.76 9.25
CA LYS A 357 -7.49 -6.00 8.98
C LYS A 357 -8.40 -7.21 8.72
N ASP A 358 -9.64 -7.18 9.19
CA ASP A 358 -10.60 -8.27 8.96
C ASP A 358 -11.15 -8.27 7.52
N LYS A 359 -11.01 -7.15 6.81
CA LYS A 359 -11.39 -7.00 5.39
C LYS A 359 -10.19 -7.28 4.50
N ILE A 360 -9.96 -8.56 4.26
CA ILE A 360 -8.78 -9.03 3.54
C ILE A 360 -8.89 -8.67 2.05
N THR A 361 -8.15 -7.65 1.62
CA THR A 361 -7.96 -7.29 0.22
C THR A 361 -6.48 -7.04 -0.07
N THR A 362 -6.02 -7.47 -1.24
CA THR A 362 -4.64 -7.22 -1.70
C THR A 362 -4.57 -6.08 -2.70
N VAL A 363 -5.71 -5.50 -3.05
CA VAL A 363 -5.83 -4.42 -4.03
C VAL A 363 -5.93 -3.09 -3.31
N TYR A 364 -5.06 -2.17 -3.73
CA TYR A 364 -5.04 -0.79 -3.28
C TYR A 364 -4.99 0.17 -4.47
N MET A 365 -5.79 1.23 -4.42
CA MET A 365 -5.76 2.32 -5.40
C MET A 365 -5.53 3.65 -4.67
N ASP A 366 -4.61 4.47 -5.16
CA ASP A 366 -4.28 5.80 -4.62
C ASP A 366 -5.37 6.84 -4.94
N ILE A 367 -6.55 6.66 -4.33
CA ILE A 367 -7.75 7.47 -4.55
C ILE A 367 -8.33 7.87 -3.20
N ASP A 368 -8.67 9.15 -3.04
CA ASP A 368 -9.49 9.66 -1.94
C ASP A 368 -10.95 9.66 -2.39
N TYR A 369 -11.69 8.59 -2.11
CA TYR A 369 -13.07 8.46 -2.60
C TYR A 369 -14.01 9.45 -1.93
N LYS A 370 -14.63 10.28 -2.75
CA LYS A 370 -15.76 11.12 -2.37
C LYS A 370 -16.92 10.79 -3.29
N GLU A 371 -18.05 10.37 -2.71
CA GLU A 371 -19.28 10.24 -3.47
C GLU A 371 -19.68 11.62 -3.99
N ASP A 372 -19.81 11.72 -5.32
CA ASP A 372 -20.13 12.97 -6.00
C ASP A 372 -21.11 12.70 -7.13
N ILE A 373 -22.39 12.70 -6.76
CA ILE A 373 -23.53 12.39 -7.63
C ILE A 373 -24.35 13.67 -7.79
N ASP A 374 -24.62 14.04 -9.05
CA ASP A 374 -25.56 15.08 -9.39
C ASP A 374 -26.98 14.62 -9.08
N TYR A 375 -27.64 15.32 -8.15
CA TYR A 375 -28.96 14.94 -7.63
C TYR A 375 -30.09 15.06 -8.67
N ILE A 376 -29.90 15.85 -9.73
CA ILE A 376 -30.92 16.09 -10.76
C ILE A 376 -30.88 14.93 -11.77
N THR A 377 -29.69 14.58 -12.23
CA THR A 377 -29.47 13.59 -13.29
C THR A 377 -29.30 12.18 -12.75
N GLY A 378 -28.90 12.03 -11.47
CA GLY A 378 -28.53 10.75 -10.87
C GLY A 378 -27.21 10.19 -11.41
N TYR A 379 -26.43 11.00 -12.12
CA TYR A 379 -25.12 10.64 -12.66
C TYR A 379 -24.00 11.22 -11.79
N PRO A 380 -22.78 10.68 -11.88
CA PRO A 380 -21.63 11.34 -11.29
C PRO A 380 -21.49 12.78 -11.78
N ALA A 381 -21.05 13.66 -10.88
CA ALA A 381 -20.93 15.09 -11.15
C ALA A 381 -20.03 15.38 -12.36
N ASP A 382 -20.29 16.54 -12.98
CA ASP A 382 -19.46 17.03 -14.06
C ASP A 382 -18.04 17.34 -13.55
N SER A 383 -17.03 16.99 -14.34
CA SER A 383 -15.63 17.11 -13.92
C SER A 383 -14.70 17.22 -15.12
N PRO A 384 -13.50 17.82 -14.95
CA PRO A 384 -12.52 17.92 -16.02
C PRO A 384 -12.18 16.58 -16.67
N ILE A 385 -12.07 15.51 -15.87
CA ILE A 385 -11.79 14.16 -16.39
C ILE A 385 -12.92 13.62 -17.29
N LYS A 386 -14.18 13.90 -16.95
CA LYS A 386 -15.32 13.50 -17.78
C LYS A 386 -15.29 14.24 -19.12
N SER A 387 -15.09 15.56 -19.09
CA SER A 387 -14.99 16.39 -20.29
C SER A 387 -13.81 15.96 -21.18
N TYR A 388 -12.68 15.59 -20.58
CA TYR A 388 -11.54 15.04 -21.31
C TYR A 388 -11.86 13.71 -22.00
N ILE A 389 -12.51 12.77 -21.30
CA ILE A 389 -12.88 11.48 -21.91
C ILE A 389 -13.91 11.68 -23.02
N LEU A 390 -14.89 12.59 -22.83
CA LEU A 390 -15.84 12.95 -23.87
C LEU A 390 -15.14 13.56 -25.09
N ASP A 391 -14.15 14.43 -24.90
CA ASP A 391 -13.36 15.00 -26.00
C ASP A 391 -12.60 13.93 -26.81
N LEU A 392 -12.02 12.92 -26.15
CA LEU A 392 -11.37 11.79 -26.84
C LEU A 392 -12.32 11.04 -27.79
N VAL A 393 -13.60 10.98 -27.43
CA VAL A 393 -14.65 10.29 -28.20
C VAL A 393 -15.60 11.26 -28.92
N GLN A 394 -15.15 12.50 -29.19
CA GLN A 394 -15.90 13.52 -29.93
C GLN A 394 -17.30 13.81 -29.35
N ASN A 395 -17.42 13.84 -28.03
CA ASN A 395 -18.65 14.03 -27.28
C ASN A 395 -19.72 12.95 -27.50
N ASP A 396 -19.33 11.77 -28.01
CA ASP A 396 -20.22 10.61 -28.11
C ASP A 396 -20.42 9.98 -26.73
N PHE A 397 -21.62 10.16 -26.19
CA PHE A 397 -21.97 9.66 -24.86
C PHE A 397 -22.08 8.14 -24.79
N GLU A 398 -22.38 7.46 -25.90
CA GLU A 398 -22.42 5.99 -25.95
C GLU A 398 -21.01 5.43 -25.81
N LEU A 399 -20.05 5.99 -26.55
CA LEU A 399 -18.63 5.61 -26.43
C LEU A 399 -18.07 5.92 -25.04
N PHE A 400 -18.37 7.09 -24.48
CA PHE A 400 -18.03 7.44 -23.10
C PHE A 400 -18.60 6.44 -22.09
N THR A 401 -19.85 6.02 -22.28
CA THR A 401 -20.51 5.03 -21.43
C THR A 401 -19.80 3.68 -21.49
N VAL A 402 -19.42 3.24 -22.69
CA VAL A 402 -18.65 1.98 -22.87
C VAL A 402 -17.31 2.04 -22.14
N ILE A 403 -16.59 3.17 -22.18
CA ILE A 403 -15.36 3.35 -21.39
C ILE A 403 -15.65 3.15 -19.90
N CYS A 404 -16.67 3.83 -19.36
CA CYS A 404 -17.04 3.71 -17.96
C CYS A 404 -17.41 2.26 -17.58
N GLU A 405 -18.12 1.54 -18.44
CA GLU A 405 -18.48 0.13 -18.24
C GLU A 405 -17.25 -0.78 -18.19
N PHE A 406 -16.26 -0.57 -19.06
CA PHE A 406 -15.00 -1.31 -19.03
C PHE A 406 -14.17 -1.00 -17.77
N LEU A 407 -14.09 0.27 -17.36
CA LEU A 407 -13.40 0.64 -16.12
C LEU A 407 -14.10 0.04 -14.90
N GLY A 408 -15.43 0.08 -14.87
CA GLY A 408 -16.24 -0.57 -13.84
C GLY A 408 -16.03 -2.09 -13.78
N GLN A 409 -16.03 -2.76 -14.94
CA GLN A 409 -15.73 -4.20 -15.02
C GLN A 409 -14.31 -4.52 -14.51
N ALA A 410 -13.32 -3.66 -14.74
CA ALA A 410 -11.97 -3.84 -14.21
C ALA A 410 -11.90 -3.73 -12.68
N LEU A 411 -12.77 -2.92 -12.06
CA LEU A 411 -12.93 -2.89 -10.60
C LEU A 411 -13.54 -4.19 -10.07
N TYR A 412 -14.39 -4.86 -10.84
CA TYR A 412 -15.14 -6.02 -10.39
C TYR A 412 -14.38 -7.33 -10.59
N ARG A 413 -13.76 -7.81 -9.50
CA ARG A 413 -12.77 -8.91 -9.52
C ARG A 413 -13.36 -10.32 -9.37
N LYS A 414 -14.68 -10.48 -9.26
CA LYS A 414 -15.32 -11.78 -9.06
C LYS A 414 -15.46 -12.60 -10.36
N ASN A 415 -15.78 -11.92 -11.46
CA ASN A 415 -15.97 -12.50 -12.78
C ASN A 415 -15.96 -11.41 -13.87
N ASN A 416 -15.63 -11.80 -15.10
CA ASN A 416 -15.79 -10.95 -16.27
C ASN A 416 -17.19 -11.13 -16.86
N ILE A 417 -18.08 -10.14 -16.67
CA ILE A 417 -19.46 -10.16 -17.16
C ILE A 417 -19.49 -9.78 -18.64
N ILE A 418 -18.73 -8.76 -19.02
CA ILE A 418 -18.69 -8.25 -20.40
C ILE A 418 -18.14 -9.32 -21.37
N GLN A 419 -17.16 -10.10 -20.91
CA GLN A 419 -16.43 -11.10 -21.70
C GLN A 419 -15.94 -10.58 -23.05
N LYS A 420 -15.49 -9.32 -23.08
CA LYS A 420 -14.83 -8.66 -24.21
C LYS A 420 -13.55 -7.97 -23.72
N CYS A 421 -12.61 -7.76 -24.64
CA CYS A 421 -11.55 -6.77 -24.45
C CYS A 421 -11.95 -5.45 -25.13
N LEU A 422 -11.40 -4.36 -24.61
CA LEU A 422 -11.48 -3.04 -25.23
C LEU A 422 -10.26 -2.83 -26.12
N ILE A 423 -10.47 -2.47 -27.38
CA ILE A 423 -9.40 -2.08 -28.29
C ILE A 423 -9.65 -0.63 -28.70
N ILE A 424 -8.74 0.25 -28.33
CA ILE A 424 -8.78 1.66 -28.68
C ILE A 424 -8.04 1.82 -30.02
N LYS A 425 -8.80 2.00 -31.10
CA LYS A 425 -8.28 2.15 -32.47
C LYS A 425 -8.21 3.63 -32.82
N GLY A 426 -7.12 4.05 -33.45
CA GLY A 426 -7.09 5.30 -34.22
C GLY A 426 -5.68 5.68 -34.59
N ASP A 427 -5.51 6.75 -35.37
CA ASP A 427 -4.24 7.07 -36.00
C ASP A 427 -3.25 7.78 -35.06
N LYS A 428 -2.30 8.52 -35.63
CA LYS A 428 -1.30 9.27 -34.86
C LYS A 428 -1.95 10.47 -34.17
N SER A 429 -1.42 10.79 -32.99
CA SER A 429 -1.78 12.00 -32.24
C SER A 429 -3.25 12.11 -31.83
N ASN A 430 -3.90 10.99 -31.51
CA ASN A 430 -5.31 10.95 -31.09
C ASN A 430 -5.54 10.76 -29.57
N GLY A 431 -4.51 10.94 -28.76
CA GLY A 431 -4.62 10.89 -27.29
C GLY A 431 -4.54 9.50 -26.65
N LYS A 432 -4.47 8.39 -27.43
CA LYS A 432 -4.37 7.00 -26.93
C LYS A 432 -3.34 6.82 -25.81
N SER A 433 -2.07 7.15 -26.07
CA SER A 433 -0.99 6.93 -25.10
C SER A 433 -1.16 7.76 -23.83
N LYS A 434 -1.72 8.98 -23.91
CA LYS A 434 -2.01 9.82 -22.74
C LYS A 434 -3.16 9.26 -21.92
N PHE A 435 -4.21 8.77 -22.57
CA PHE A 435 -5.31 8.10 -21.91
C PHE A 435 -4.86 6.82 -21.18
N LEU A 436 -4.04 5.97 -21.82
CA LEU A 436 -3.48 4.78 -21.17
C LEU A 436 -2.58 5.10 -19.96
N GLN A 437 -1.82 6.20 -20.01
CA GLN A 437 -1.04 6.69 -18.87
C GLN A 437 -1.94 7.13 -17.70
N ILE A 438 -3.06 7.80 -17.99
CA ILE A 438 -4.07 8.17 -16.98
C ILE A 438 -4.69 6.91 -16.37
N LEU A 439 -5.07 5.91 -17.18
CA LEU A 439 -5.61 4.64 -16.68
C LEU A 439 -4.61 3.89 -15.79
N THR A 440 -3.33 3.89 -16.16
CA THR A 440 -2.28 3.25 -15.36
C THR A 440 -2.15 3.90 -13.97
N ARG A 441 -2.28 5.23 -13.89
CA ARG A 441 -2.32 5.97 -12.62
C ARG A 441 -3.60 5.69 -11.85
N PHE A 442 -4.76 5.71 -12.51
CA PHE A 442 -6.06 5.43 -11.90
C PHE A 442 -6.10 4.06 -11.21
N PHE A 443 -5.68 3.00 -11.91
CA PHE A 443 -5.65 1.66 -11.31
C PHE A 443 -4.49 1.44 -10.34
N SER A 444 -3.52 2.37 -10.27
CA SER A 444 -2.22 2.19 -9.62
C SER A 444 -1.37 1.07 -10.26
N ALA A 445 -0.08 1.34 -10.47
CA ALA A 445 0.80 0.44 -11.25
C ALA A 445 0.86 -1.01 -10.72
N GLU A 446 0.69 -1.21 -9.41
CA GLU A 446 0.68 -2.54 -8.78
C GLU A 446 -0.50 -3.41 -9.26
N ASN A 447 -1.60 -2.83 -9.73
CA ASN A 447 -2.79 -3.55 -10.21
C ASN A 447 -2.84 -3.71 -11.75
N VAL A 448 -1.84 -3.18 -12.46
CA VAL A 448 -1.77 -3.18 -13.93
C VAL A 448 -0.77 -4.23 -14.42
N SER A 449 -1.10 -4.94 -15.50
CA SER A 449 -0.16 -5.67 -16.35
C SER A 449 -0.06 -5.04 -17.73
N THR A 450 1.02 -5.33 -18.46
CA THR A 450 1.32 -4.71 -19.77
C THR A 450 1.63 -5.74 -20.85
N LEU A 451 0.92 -6.88 -20.84
CA LEU A 451 1.09 -7.89 -21.88
C LEU A 451 0.43 -7.43 -23.17
N ASP A 452 1.18 -7.50 -24.28
CA ASP A 452 0.61 -7.45 -25.62
C ASP A 452 -0.11 -8.78 -25.97
N LEU A 453 -0.84 -8.80 -27.08
CA LEU A 453 -1.61 -9.98 -27.52
C LEU A 453 -0.78 -11.25 -27.71
N LYS A 454 0.46 -11.15 -28.21
CA LYS A 454 1.30 -12.34 -28.47
C LYS A 454 1.83 -12.93 -27.17
N ARG A 455 2.13 -12.07 -26.19
CA ARG A 455 2.66 -12.49 -24.90
C ARG A 455 1.64 -13.26 -24.05
N PHE A 456 0.34 -13.17 -24.34
CA PHE A 456 -0.66 -14.05 -23.72
C PHE A 456 -0.46 -15.53 -24.06
N GLU A 457 0.11 -15.85 -25.22
CA GLU A 457 0.39 -17.23 -25.60
C GLU A 457 1.77 -17.71 -25.11
N ASN A 458 2.61 -16.80 -24.58
CA ASN A 458 3.86 -17.16 -23.94
C ASN A 458 3.61 -17.67 -22.51
N ARG A 459 4.06 -18.91 -22.24
CA ARG A 459 3.81 -19.63 -20.99
C ARG A 459 4.24 -18.88 -19.72
N PHE A 460 5.38 -18.18 -19.76
CA PHE A 460 5.93 -17.50 -18.59
C PHE A 460 5.41 -16.06 -18.43
N ASP A 461 5.17 -15.37 -19.55
CA ASP A 461 4.64 -14.00 -19.53
C ASP A 461 3.23 -13.96 -18.95
N LEU A 462 2.43 -15.01 -19.18
CA LEU A 462 1.07 -15.13 -18.68
C LEU A 462 0.99 -15.10 -17.14
N PHE A 463 2.07 -15.38 -16.40
CA PHE A 463 2.11 -15.14 -14.95
C PHE A 463 1.91 -13.66 -14.58
N GLY A 464 2.22 -12.74 -15.49
CA GLY A 464 2.14 -11.29 -15.26
C GLY A 464 0.72 -10.75 -14.98
N ILE A 465 -0.34 -11.49 -15.35
CA ILE A 465 -1.74 -11.09 -15.08
C ILE A 465 -2.26 -11.56 -13.72
N VAL A 466 -1.50 -12.37 -12.99
CA VAL A 466 -1.93 -12.92 -11.70
C VAL A 466 -2.08 -11.78 -10.69
N GLY A 467 -3.27 -11.67 -10.09
CA GLY A 467 -3.62 -10.62 -9.13
C GLY A 467 -3.95 -9.26 -9.75
N LYS A 468 -3.89 -9.10 -11.08
CA LYS A 468 -4.06 -7.80 -11.76
C LYS A 468 -5.51 -7.51 -12.12
N MET A 469 -5.90 -6.24 -12.00
CA MET A 469 -7.25 -5.77 -12.33
C MET A 469 -7.41 -5.49 -13.81
N VAL A 470 -6.38 -4.90 -14.42
CA VAL A 470 -6.40 -4.49 -15.82
C VAL A 470 -5.09 -4.88 -16.50
N ASN A 471 -5.19 -5.32 -17.75
CA ASN A 471 -4.07 -5.42 -18.65
C ASN A 471 -4.15 -4.28 -19.66
N ILE A 472 -3.10 -3.47 -19.75
CA ILE A 472 -2.99 -2.35 -20.69
C ILE A 472 -1.85 -2.66 -21.67
N GLY A 473 -2.19 -3.13 -22.87
CA GLY A 473 -1.21 -3.33 -23.93
C GLY A 473 -1.20 -2.14 -24.89
N ASP A 474 -0.11 -1.37 -24.89
CA ASP A 474 0.04 -0.20 -25.76
C ASP A 474 0.61 -0.60 -27.14
N ASP A 475 0.06 0.01 -28.19
CA ASP A 475 0.45 -0.13 -29.59
C ASP A 475 0.61 -1.60 -30.04
N ILE A 476 -0.47 -2.38 -29.85
CA ILE A 476 -0.52 -3.73 -30.43
C ILE A 476 -0.44 -3.57 -31.96
N SER A 477 0.73 -3.87 -32.50
CA SER A 477 1.01 -3.75 -33.93
C SER A 477 0.04 -4.61 -34.77
N GLY A 478 -0.16 -4.25 -36.05
CA GLY A 478 -0.97 -4.98 -37.03
C GLY A 478 -0.44 -6.38 -37.42
N GLN A 479 0.28 -7.03 -36.52
CA GLN A 479 0.87 -8.35 -36.71
C GLN A 479 -0.20 -9.45 -36.69
N TYR A 480 0.09 -10.54 -37.38
CA TYR A 480 -0.72 -11.74 -37.36
C TYR A 480 -0.60 -12.49 -36.00
N ILE A 481 -1.75 -12.86 -35.45
CA ILE A 481 -1.97 -13.60 -34.22
C ILE A 481 -2.55 -14.98 -34.58
N GLY A 482 -1.66 -15.95 -34.73
CA GLY A 482 -2.03 -17.33 -35.08
C GLY A 482 -2.68 -18.07 -33.91
N GLU A 483 -2.00 -18.14 -32.77
CA GLU A 483 -2.56 -18.70 -31.54
C GLU A 483 -3.19 -17.57 -30.72
N ASN A 484 -4.41 -17.79 -30.25
CA ASN A 484 -5.20 -16.81 -29.48
C ASN A 484 -6.05 -17.51 -28.42
N SER A 485 -5.63 -18.70 -27.98
CA SER A 485 -6.41 -19.55 -27.10
C SER A 485 -6.40 -19.03 -25.67
N ASN A 486 -5.24 -18.55 -25.18
CA ASN A 486 -5.11 -18.04 -23.83
C ASN A 486 -5.80 -16.68 -23.69
N ILE A 487 -5.64 -15.77 -24.64
CA ILE A 487 -6.33 -14.47 -24.57
C ILE A 487 -7.86 -14.62 -24.54
N LYS A 488 -8.41 -15.57 -25.32
CA LYS A 488 -9.85 -15.89 -25.28
C LYS A 488 -10.27 -16.35 -23.88
N LYS A 489 -9.53 -17.29 -23.28
CA LYS A 489 -9.78 -17.79 -21.91
C LYS A 489 -9.65 -16.70 -20.85
N VAL A 490 -8.69 -15.79 -21.01
CA VAL A 490 -8.50 -14.65 -20.12
C VAL A 490 -9.72 -13.71 -20.18
N ILE A 491 -10.13 -13.33 -21.40
CA ILE A 491 -11.31 -12.47 -21.60
C ILE A 491 -12.58 -13.12 -21.03
N THR A 492 -12.72 -14.44 -21.13
CA THR A 492 -13.90 -15.17 -20.63
C THR A 492 -13.83 -15.55 -19.15
N SER A 493 -12.74 -15.23 -18.46
CA SER A 493 -12.52 -15.64 -17.05
C SER A 493 -12.57 -17.17 -16.88
N GLU A 494 -12.06 -17.92 -17.86
CA GLU A 494 -11.91 -19.37 -17.80
C GLU A 494 -10.64 -19.77 -17.03
N MET A 495 -10.67 -20.90 -16.34
CA MET A 495 -9.46 -21.43 -15.70
C MET A 495 -8.42 -21.81 -16.74
N LEU A 496 -7.18 -21.35 -16.54
CA LEU A 496 -6.05 -21.70 -17.38
C LEU A 496 -4.80 -22.00 -16.54
N PRO A 497 -3.94 -22.92 -17.01
CA PRO A 497 -2.70 -23.22 -16.33
C PRO A 497 -1.71 -22.06 -16.48
N ILE A 498 -1.07 -21.68 -15.38
CA ILE A 498 -0.06 -20.63 -15.32
C ILE A 498 1.25 -21.24 -14.83
N GLU A 499 2.35 -20.83 -15.47
CA GLU A 499 3.70 -21.26 -15.12
C GLU A 499 4.54 -20.06 -14.65
N GLN A 500 5.07 -20.14 -13.43
CA GLN A 500 6.09 -19.20 -12.96
C GLN A 500 7.46 -19.86 -13.07
N LYS A 501 8.44 -19.19 -13.70
CA LYS A 501 9.80 -19.75 -13.89
C LYS A 501 10.37 -20.30 -12.57
N GLY A 502 10.73 -21.59 -12.59
CA GLY A 502 11.31 -22.28 -11.43
C GLY A 502 10.29 -22.69 -10.35
N LYS A 503 8.98 -22.72 -10.66
CA LYS A 503 7.92 -23.20 -9.77
C LYS A 503 6.96 -24.12 -10.50
N ASP A 504 6.19 -24.86 -9.71
CA ASP A 504 5.16 -25.75 -10.22
C ASP A 504 4.04 -24.95 -10.91
N LEU A 505 3.48 -25.57 -11.95
CA LEU A 505 2.32 -25.08 -12.67
C LEU A 505 1.07 -25.13 -11.79
N PHE A 506 0.25 -24.09 -11.86
CA PHE A 506 -1.01 -24.00 -11.10
C PHE A 506 -2.14 -23.46 -11.98
N ASN A 507 -3.38 -23.79 -11.64
CA ASN A 507 -4.55 -23.25 -12.34
C ASN A 507 -4.95 -21.91 -11.75
N TYR A 508 -5.18 -20.92 -12.62
CA TYR A 508 -5.62 -19.59 -12.24
C TYR A 508 -6.92 -19.25 -12.96
N LYS A 509 -7.82 -18.53 -12.28
CA LYS A 509 -9.01 -17.96 -12.91
C LYS A 509 -8.82 -16.43 -12.99
N PRO A 510 -8.55 -15.88 -14.18
CA PRO A 510 -8.29 -14.46 -14.34
C PRO A 510 -9.58 -13.65 -14.21
N TYR A 511 -9.50 -12.50 -13.56
CA TYR A 511 -10.54 -11.47 -13.54
C TYR A 511 -10.08 -10.18 -14.24
N VAL A 512 -8.91 -10.21 -14.88
CA VAL A 512 -8.30 -9.05 -15.53
C VAL A 512 -9.17 -8.58 -16.70
N THR A 513 -9.40 -7.27 -16.79
CA THR A 513 -10.00 -6.64 -17.96
C THR A 513 -8.90 -6.24 -18.93
N CYS A 514 -8.98 -6.67 -20.19
CA CYS A 514 -7.97 -6.36 -21.19
C CYS A 514 -8.34 -5.09 -21.98
N ILE A 515 -7.46 -4.11 -21.95
CA ILE A 515 -7.51 -2.88 -22.73
C ILE A 515 -6.25 -2.84 -23.61
N PHE A 516 -6.44 -2.61 -24.90
CA PHE A 516 -5.35 -2.47 -25.85
C PHE A 516 -5.51 -1.17 -26.64
N SER A 517 -4.40 -0.61 -27.12
CA SER A 517 -4.41 0.45 -28.14
C SER A 517 -3.75 -0.04 -29.41
N CYS A 518 -4.25 0.37 -30.57
CA CYS A 518 -3.60 0.10 -31.85
C CYS A 518 -3.85 1.22 -32.85
N ASN A 519 -2.92 1.37 -33.80
CA ASN A 519 -3.19 2.15 -35.01
C ASN A 519 -3.89 1.27 -36.05
N ASN A 520 -3.32 0.09 -36.31
CA ASN A 520 -3.90 -0.91 -37.20
C ASN A 520 -4.29 -2.15 -36.40
N MET A 521 -5.48 -2.69 -36.69
CA MET A 521 -5.95 -3.91 -36.03
C MET A 521 -5.03 -5.09 -36.36
N PRO A 522 -4.64 -5.91 -35.37
CA PRO A 522 -3.94 -7.16 -35.64
C PRO A 522 -4.87 -8.14 -36.33
N ARG A 523 -4.32 -8.97 -37.21
CA ARG A 523 -5.06 -10.06 -37.86
C ARG A 523 -5.06 -11.29 -36.96
N PHE A 524 -6.19 -11.96 -36.84
CA PHE A 524 -6.35 -13.18 -36.04
C PHE A 524 -6.64 -14.38 -36.94
N ASP A 525 -5.91 -15.47 -36.74
CA ASP A 525 -6.31 -16.78 -37.26
C ASP A 525 -7.44 -17.32 -36.39
N ASP A 526 -8.67 -17.05 -36.79
CA ASP A 526 -9.84 -17.55 -36.10
C ASP A 526 -10.93 -18.01 -37.06
N SER A 527 -10.74 -19.22 -37.58
CA SER A 527 -11.73 -19.93 -38.41
C SER A 527 -13.13 -20.04 -37.79
N THR A 528 -13.28 -19.88 -36.47
CA THR A 528 -14.58 -19.95 -35.76
C THR A 528 -15.24 -18.60 -35.54
N LYS A 529 -14.58 -17.50 -35.93
CA LYS A 529 -15.00 -16.11 -35.63
C LYS A 529 -15.29 -15.87 -34.13
N ALA A 530 -14.73 -16.68 -33.24
CA ALA A 530 -14.97 -16.59 -31.81
C ALA A 530 -14.42 -15.29 -31.23
N ILE A 531 -13.28 -14.81 -31.74
CA ILE A 531 -12.61 -13.60 -31.33
C ILE A 531 -13.45 -12.36 -31.62
N LYS A 532 -14.16 -12.31 -32.76
CA LYS A 532 -15.07 -11.20 -33.12
C LYS A 532 -16.02 -10.85 -31.98
N ARG A 533 -16.61 -11.87 -31.34
CA ARG A 533 -17.55 -11.69 -30.21
C ARG A 533 -16.87 -11.15 -28.95
N ARG A 534 -15.56 -11.31 -28.82
CA ARG A 534 -14.72 -10.86 -27.71
C ARG A 534 -14.10 -9.48 -27.93
N LEU A 535 -14.28 -8.85 -29.10
CA LEU A 535 -13.78 -7.51 -29.35
C LEU A 535 -14.85 -6.45 -29.04
N CYS A 536 -14.36 -5.31 -28.53
CA CYS A 536 -15.05 -4.03 -28.48
C CYS A 536 -14.07 -2.99 -29.03
N ILE A 537 -14.22 -2.59 -30.29
CA ILE A 537 -13.31 -1.65 -30.96
C ILE A 537 -13.88 -0.25 -30.77
N LEU A 538 -13.19 0.57 -29.99
CA LEU A 538 -13.57 1.93 -29.66
C LEU A 538 -12.70 2.90 -30.47
N PRO A 539 -13.29 3.67 -31.41
CA PRO A 539 -12.54 4.57 -32.27
C PRO A 539 -12.20 5.88 -31.53
N PHE A 540 -10.92 6.23 -31.51
CA PHE A 540 -10.41 7.54 -31.11
C PHE A 540 -10.11 8.34 -32.37
N GLU A 541 -11.10 9.11 -32.80
CA GLU A 541 -11.10 9.88 -34.07
C GLU A 541 -10.64 11.33 -33.89
N ASN A 542 -10.51 11.80 -32.64
CA ASN A 542 -10.00 13.14 -32.38
C ASN A 542 -8.52 13.26 -32.75
N THR A 543 -8.09 14.43 -33.22
CA THR A 543 -6.70 14.70 -33.62
C THR A 543 -6.15 15.89 -32.84
N TYR A 544 -5.07 15.66 -32.11
CA TYR A 544 -4.36 16.66 -31.32
C TYR A 544 -3.10 17.12 -32.06
N SER A 545 -3.06 18.39 -32.46
CA SER A 545 -1.95 18.98 -33.21
C SER A 545 -1.70 20.43 -32.79
N GLU A 546 -0.50 20.95 -33.07
CA GLU A 546 -0.21 22.37 -32.84
C GLU A 546 -1.12 23.25 -33.72
N GLU A 547 -1.40 22.80 -34.95
CA GLU A 547 -2.30 23.46 -35.90
C GLU A 547 -3.74 23.59 -35.35
N ASN A 548 -4.23 22.56 -34.66
CA ASN A 548 -5.54 22.58 -34.02
C ASN A 548 -5.55 23.35 -32.69
N GLY A 549 -4.37 23.77 -32.19
CA GLY A 549 -4.24 24.50 -30.93
C GLY A 549 -4.74 23.76 -29.69
N ASN A 550 -4.92 22.44 -29.79
CA ASN A 550 -5.56 21.60 -28.77
C ASN A 550 -4.59 20.65 -28.06
N ILE A 551 -3.27 20.81 -28.25
CA ILE A 551 -2.25 20.08 -27.51
C ILE A 551 -2.12 20.66 -26.10
N ASN A 552 -2.24 19.77 -25.10
CA ASN A 552 -1.93 20.08 -23.72
C ASN A 552 -0.83 19.14 -23.20
N PRO A 553 0.41 19.64 -22.99
CA PRO A 553 1.53 18.79 -22.55
C PRO A 553 1.34 18.25 -21.12
N HIS A 554 0.57 18.97 -20.29
CA HIS A 554 0.30 18.64 -18.88
C HIS A 554 -0.99 17.84 -18.68
N ILE A 555 -1.62 17.35 -19.75
CA ILE A 555 -2.94 16.71 -19.68
C ILE A 555 -2.97 15.54 -18.69
N VAL A 556 -1.91 14.71 -18.64
CA VAL A 556 -1.84 13.58 -17.71
C VAL A 556 -1.79 14.06 -16.26
N GLU A 557 -1.00 15.10 -15.96
CA GLU A 557 -0.89 15.66 -14.60
C GLU A 557 -2.21 16.29 -14.14
N GLN A 558 -2.86 17.04 -15.04
CA GLN A 558 -4.16 17.66 -14.77
C GLN A 558 -5.25 16.61 -14.55
N MET A 559 -5.26 15.55 -15.35
CA MET A 559 -6.27 14.50 -15.28
C MET A 559 -6.03 13.52 -14.13
N THR A 560 -4.83 13.49 -13.54
CA THR A 560 -4.51 12.57 -12.42
C THR A 560 -4.39 13.27 -11.07
N THR A 561 -5.07 14.40 -10.89
CA THR A 561 -5.27 15.00 -9.57
C THR A 561 -6.16 14.10 -8.71
N LYS A 562 -6.06 14.23 -7.38
CA LYS A 562 -6.89 13.46 -6.42
C LYS A 562 -8.39 13.59 -6.73
N GLU A 563 -8.84 14.79 -7.06
CA GLU A 563 -10.23 15.07 -7.43
C GLU A 563 -10.64 14.37 -8.73
N ASN A 564 -9.83 14.44 -9.78
CA ASN A 564 -10.15 13.79 -11.05
C ASN A 564 -10.10 12.25 -10.94
N MET A 565 -9.20 11.69 -10.13
CA MET A 565 -9.17 10.24 -9.88
C MET A 565 -10.40 9.78 -9.08
N SER A 566 -10.85 10.56 -8.09
CA SER A 566 -12.12 10.29 -7.39
C SER A 566 -13.32 10.36 -8.34
N ASN A 567 -13.37 11.36 -9.22
CA ASN A 567 -14.43 11.48 -10.22
C ASN A 567 -14.43 10.32 -11.23
N LEU A 568 -13.25 9.92 -11.72
CA LEU A 568 -13.13 8.75 -12.59
C LEU A 568 -13.58 7.46 -11.88
N PHE A 569 -13.31 7.35 -10.58
CA PHE A 569 -13.81 6.24 -9.76
C PHE A 569 -15.34 6.24 -9.71
N ASN A 570 -15.99 7.39 -9.44
CA ASN A 570 -17.45 7.51 -9.46
C ASN A 570 -18.04 7.09 -10.83
N TRP A 571 -17.45 7.54 -11.94
CA TRP A 571 -17.86 7.12 -13.29
C TRP A 571 -17.64 5.63 -13.55
N SER A 572 -16.57 5.05 -13.03
CA SER A 572 -16.31 3.61 -13.11
C SER A 572 -17.34 2.80 -12.30
N ILE A 573 -17.71 3.25 -11.11
CA ILE A 573 -18.77 2.63 -10.30
C ILE A 573 -20.14 2.74 -10.98
N TRP A 574 -20.44 3.90 -11.57
CA TRP A 574 -21.65 4.07 -12.39
C TRP A 574 -21.67 3.08 -13.57
N GLY A 575 -20.55 2.93 -14.29
CA GLY A 575 -20.41 1.94 -15.35
C GLY A 575 -20.57 0.51 -14.85
N LEU A 576 -19.97 0.16 -13.70
CA LEU A 576 -20.12 -1.16 -13.09
C LEU A 576 -21.58 -1.49 -12.77
N ARG A 577 -22.33 -0.53 -12.20
CA ARG A 577 -23.77 -0.72 -11.91
C ARG A 577 -24.56 -1.07 -13.17
N ARG A 578 -24.23 -0.46 -14.31
CA ARG A 578 -24.86 -0.77 -15.60
C ARG A 578 -24.52 -2.16 -16.07
N VAL A 579 -23.23 -2.55 -16.00
CA VAL A 579 -22.78 -3.91 -16.38
C VAL A 579 -23.48 -4.98 -15.53
N LEU A 580 -23.54 -4.78 -14.21
CA LEU A 580 -24.19 -5.71 -13.29
C LEU A 580 -25.70 -5.82 -13.52
N LYS A 581 -26.35 -4.72 -13.94
CA LYS A 581 -27.79 -4.70 -14.21
C LYS A 581 -28.14 -5.29 -15.57
N ASN A 582 -27.38 -4.93 -16.61
CA ASN A 582 -27.74 -5.21 -18.00
C ASN A 582 -27.08 -6.49 -18.54
N TYR A 583 -25.99 -6.95 -17.92
CA TYR A 583 -25.15 -8.08 -18.37
C TYR A 583 -24.56 -7.93 -19.78
N VAL A 584 -24.70 -6.75 -20.39
CA VAL A 584 -24.15 -6.37 -21.69
C VAL A 584 -23.66 -4.94 -21.62
N ILE A 585 -22.70 -4.61 -22.49
CA ILE A 585 -22.25 -3.24 -22.69
C ILE A 585 -23.27 -2.43 -23.49
N THR A 586 -23.17 -1.12 -23.37
CA THR A 586 -23.92 -0.15 -24.18
C THR A 586 -23.63 -0.40 -25.66
N LYS A 587 -24.69 -0.42 -26.47
CA LYS A 587 -24.60 -0.57 -27.92
C LYS A 587 -24.25 0.79 -28.53
N SER A 588 -23.30 0.78 -29.46
CA SER A 588 -22.92 1.93 -30.27
C SER A 588 -22.77 1.51 -31.72
N GLU A 589 -23.29 2.32 -32.63
CA GLU A 589 -23.20 2.10 -34.07
C GLU A 589 -21.73 2.13 -34.52
N LYS A 590 -20.95 3.13 -34.08
CA LYS A 590 -19.51 3.25 -34.38
C LYS A 590 -18.71 2.01 -33.97
N ILE A 591 -18.99 1.44 -32.79
CA ILE A 591 -18.32 0.20 -32.35
C ILE A 591 -18.74 -0.99 -33.22
N THR A 592 -20.01 -1.06 -33.59
CA THR A 592 -20.56 -2.13 -34.43
C THR A 592 -19.91 -2.10 -35.82
N GLU A 593 -19.87 -0.93 -36.45
CA GLU A 593 -19.21 -0.69 -37.73
C GLU A 593 -17.72 -1.04 -37.68
N ALA A 594 -16.99 -0.60 -36.64
CA ALA A 594 -15.57 -0.90 -36.49
C ALA A 594 -15.30 -2.41 -36.35
N VAL A 595 -16.16 -3.16 -35.65
CA VAL A 595 -16.05 -4.62 -35.53
C VAL A 595 -16.41 -5.33 -36.84
N GLU A 596 -17.34 -4.80 -37.61
CA GLU A 596 -17.69 -5.33 -38.94
C GLU A 596 -16.61 -5.05 -39.99
N GLU A 597 -16.01 -3.86 -39.97
CA GLU A 597 -14.82 -3.52 -40.74
C GLU A 597 -13.69 -4.51 -40.44
N PHE A 598 -13.37 -4.71 -39.16
CA PHE A 598 -12.37 -5.69 -38.75
C PHE A 598 -12.69 -7.12 -39.25
N ASP A 599 -13.94 -7.59 -39.15
CA ASP A 599 -14.30 -8.94 -39.62
C ASP A 599 -14.20 -9.08 -41.14
N ARG A 600 -14.40 -7.98 -41.90
CA ARG A 600 -14.18 -7.96 -43.35
C ARG A 600 -12.69 -8.01 -43.70
N GLU A 601 -11.86 -7.24 -43.00
CA GLU A 601 -10.41 -7.18 -43.23
C GLU A 601 -9.67 -8.44 -42.77
N ASN A 602 -10.22 -9.14 -41.77
CA ASN A 602 -9.63 -10.35 -41.20
C ASN A 602 -10.02 -11.64 -41.96
N ASP A 603 -10.72 -11.53 -43.09
CA ASP A 603 -11.14 -12.66 -43.91
C ASP A 603 -10.20 -12.86 -45.12
N PRO A 604 -9.20 -13.76 -45.00
CA PRO A 604 -8.18 -13.93 -46.04
C PRO A 604 -8.75 -14.50 -47.34
N ILE A 605 -9.87 -15.23 -47.29
CA ILE A 605 -10.50 -15.79 -48.50
C ILE A 605 -11.22 -14.69 -49.26
N LYS A 606 -11.95 -13.83 -48.53
CA LYS A 606 -12.58 -12.67 -49.15
C LYS A 606 -11.53 -11.75 -49.78
N THR A 607 -10.48 -11.38 -49.05
CA THR A 607 -9.41 -10.53 -49.60
C THR A 607 -8.72 -11.17 -50.80
N PHE A 608 -8.46 -12.49 -50.77
CA PHE A 608 -7.93 -13.22 -51.93
C PHE A 608 -8.86 -13.13 -53.15
N ILE A 609 -10.17 -13.30 -52.96
CA ILE A 609 -11.16 -13.20 -54.04
C ILE A 609 -11.14 -11.77 -54.61
N ASP A 610 -11.27 -10.77 -53.76
CA ASP A 610 -11.34 -9.36 -54.17
C ASP A 610 -10.08 -8.93 -54.94
N GLU A 611 -8.88 -9.35 -54.50
CA GLU A 611 -7.60 -8.97 -55.13
C GLU A 611 -7.22 -9.81 -56.36
N THR A 612 -7.67 -11.07 -56.44
CA THR A 612 -7.22 -12.01 -57.48
C THR A 612 -8.27 -12.26 -58.56
N ALA A 613 -9.54 -12.27 -58.17
CA ALA A 613 -10.66 -12.64 -59.03
C ALA A 613 -11.65 -11.48 -59.27
N GLY A 614 -11.63 -10.42 -58.45
CA GLY A 614 -12.58 -9.29 -58.53
C GLY A 614 -13.91 -9.56 -57.81
N ASP A 615 -14.77 -8.55 -57.76
CA ASP A 615 -16.04 -8.57 -57.01
C ASP A 615 -17.29 -8.69 -57.88
N THR A 616 -17.17 -8.58 -59.21
CA THR A 616 -18.29 -8.75 -60.14
C THR A 616 -18.44 -10.19 -60.64
N GLU A 617 -19.65 -10.59 -61.01
CA GLU A 617 -19.91 -11.93 -61.58
C GLU A 617 -19.07 -12.20 -62.85
N LEU A 618 -18.79 -11.17 -63.65
CA LEU A 618 -17.96 -11.28 -64.84
C LEU A 618 -16.51 -11.59 -64.49
N ASP A 619 -15.95 -10.90 -63.49
CA ASP A 619 -14.56 -11.08 -63.06
C ASP A 619 -14.37 -12.48 -62.44
N LEU A 620 -15.29 -12.87 -61.56
CA LEU A 620 -15.30 -14.19 -60.93
C LEU A 620 -15.35 -15.31 -61.99
N LYS A 621 -16.23 -15.19 -63.01
CA LYS A 621 -16.27 -16.14 -64.14
C LYS A 621 -14.97 -16.13 -64.93
N GLY A 622 -14.42 -14.95 -65.22
CA GLY A 622 -13.14 -14.79 -65.93
C GLY A 622 -11.98 -15.49 -65.22
N TYR A 623 -11.97 -15.50 -63.89
CA TYR A 623 -10.92 -16.17 -63.11
C TYR A 623 -11.19 -17.67 -62.88
N PHE A 624 -12.33 -18.02 -62.26
CA PHE A 624 -12.60 -19.39 -61.83
C PHE A 624 -12.90 -20.34 -62.99
N ASN A 625 -13.69 -19.90 -63.99
CA ASN A 625 -14.04 -20.73 -65.14
C ASN A 625 -12.83 -20.94 -66.08
N MET A 626 -11.66 -20.33 -65.81
CA MET A 626 -10.42 -20.50 -66.58
C MET A 626 -9.36 -21.36 -65.89
N LYS A 627 -9.52 -21.74 -64.61
CA LYS A 627 -8.49 -22.49 -63.86
C LYS A 627 -9.05 -23.76 -63.20
N ASP A 628 -8.28 -24.84 -63.17
CA ASP A 628 -8.66 -26.02 -62.38
C ASP A 628 -8.51 -25.75 -60.87
N THR A 629 -9.16 -26.56 -60.02
CA THR A 629 -9.15 -26.32 -58.57
C THR A 629 -7.75 -26.38 -57.96
N LYS A 630 -6.79 -27.05 -58.60
CA LYS A 630 -5.40 -27.12 -58.12
C LYS A 630 -4.66 -25.83 -58.44
N ALA A 631 -4.84 -25.30 -59.66
CA ALA A 631 -4.30 -24.00 -60.05
C ALA A 631 -4.84 -22.86 -59.16
N VAL A 632 -6.15 -22.84 -58.90
CA VAL A 632 -6.76 -21.85 -57.98
C VAL A 632 -6.18 -21.97 -56.56
N TYR A 633 -5.97 -23.20 -56.07
CA TYR A 633 -5.36 -23.38 -54.75
C TYR A 633 -3.89 -22.94 -54.72
N THR A 634 -3.13 -23.20 -55.79
CA THR A 634 -1.75 -22.73 -55.92
C THR A 634 -1.67 -21.20 -55.96
N ASP A 635 -2.56 -20.53 -56.69
CA ASP A 635 -2.66 -19.07 -56.70
C ASP A 635 -2.92 -18.54 -55.28
N TYR A 636 -3.84 -19.18 -54.54
CA TYR A 636 -4.10 -18.84 -53.14
C TYR A 636 -2.86 -19.03 -52.24
N GLN A 637 -2.12 -20.13 -52.38
CA GLN A 637 -0.89 -20.35 -51.61
C GLN A 637 0.17 -19.28 -51.91
N ILE A 638 0.35 -18.93 -53.18
CA ILE A 638 1.27 -17.86 -53.60
C ILE A 638 0.82 -16.52 -53.02
N TRP A 639 -0.46 -16.20 -53.15
CA TRP A 639 -1.04 -14.98 -52.61
C TRP A 639 -0.88 -14.90 -51.09
N CYS A 640 -1.12 -16.00 -50.37
CA CYS A 640 -0.91 -16.07 -48.93
C CYS A 640 0.55 -15.79 -48.55
N ASN A 641 1.50 -16.44 -49.23
CA ASN A 641 2.92 -16.24 -48.98
C ASN A 641 3.37 -14.79 -49.27
N ASN A 642 2.85 -14.19 -50.34
CA ASN A 642 3.19 -12.81 -50.72
C ASN A 642 2.59 -11.78 -49.77
N ASN A 643 1.41 -12.05 -49.19
CA ASN A 643 0.68 -11.12 -48.32
C ASN A 643 0.79 -11.46 -46.82
N GLY A 644 1.65 -12.41 -46.45
CA GLY A 644 1.90 -12.79 -45.06
C GLY A 644 0.76 -13.55 -44.38
N TYR A 645 -0.13 -14.20 -45.15
CA TYR A 645 -1.16 -15.08 -44.63
C TYR A 645 -0.67 -16.52 -44.55
N LYS A 646 -1.19 -17.26 -43.57
CA LYS A 646 -1.04 -18.72 -43.50
C LYS A 646 -2.11 -19.37 -44.36
N GLU A 647 -1.72 -20.27 -45.27
CA GLU A 647 -2.65 -20.95 -46.15
C GLU A 647 -3.52 -21.96 -45.40
N LEU A 648 -4.81 -21.98 -45.72
CA LEU A 648 -5.68 -23.10 -45.38
C LEU A 648 -5.30 -24.35 -46.18
N ASN A 649 -5.60 -25.54 -45.64
CA ASN A 649 -5.55 -26.76 -46.45
C ASN A 649 -6.60 -26.68 -47.59
N ASN A 650 -6.38 -27.41 -48.68
CA ASN A 650 -7.22 -27.37 -49.88
C ASN A 650 -8.72 -27.64 -49.59
N ILE A 651 -9.03 -28.54 -48.65
CA ILE A 651 -10.42 -28.86 -48.30
C ILE A 651 -11.11 -27.66 -47.64
N ASN A 652 -10.46 -27.04 -46.66
CA ASN A 652 -10.98 -25.87 -45.95
C ASN A 652 -11.04 -24.64 -46.85
N PHE A 653 -10.02 -24.42 -47.69
CA PHE A 653 -10.03 -23.39 -48.72
C PHE A 653 -11.25 -23.51 -49.63
N GLY A 654 -11.47 -24.69 -50.22
CA GLY A 654 -12.61 -24.92 -51.11
C GLY A 654 -13.97 -24.78 -50.41
N LYS A 655 -14.06 -25.10 -49.11
CA LYS A 655 -15.27 -24.89 -48.31
C LYS A 655 -15.55 -23.41 -48.08
N GLN A 656 -14.55 -22.61 -47.69
CA GLN A 656 -14.71 -21.17 -47.47
C GLN A 656 -14.96 -20.42 -48.78
N LEU A 657 -14.28 -20.80 -49.87
CA LEU A 657 -14.49 -20.21 -51.20
C LEU A 657 -15.97 -20.29 -51.62
N LYS A 658 -16.63 -21.43 -51.39
CA LYS A 658 -18.08 -21.61 -51.65
C LYS A 658 -18.98 -20.83 -50.69
N GLN A 659 -18.53 -20.52 -49.48
CA GLN A 659 -19.29 -19.68 -48.55
C GLN A 659 -19.32 -18.22 -49.02
N HIS A 660 -18.20 -17.74 -49.58
CA HIS A 660 -18.11 -16.39 -50.15
C HIS A 660 -18.73 -16.28 -51.54
N ILE A 661 -18.75 -17.38 -52.29
CA ILE A 661 -19.32 -17.44 -53.64
C ILE A 661 -20.39 -18.54 -53.67
N PRO A 662 -21.66 -18.23 -53.29
CA PRO A 662 -22.71 -19.23 -53.11
C PRO A 662 -23.01 -20.08 -54.35
N ASN A 663 -22.84 -19.51 -55.55
CA ASN A 663 -23.11 -20.18 -56.83
C ASN A 663 -21.91 -20.99 -57.36
N LEU A 664 -20.81 -21.09 -56.60
CA LEU A 664 -19.60 -21.76 -57.04
C LEU A 664 -19.72 -23.29 -56.95
N ILE A 665 -19.82 -23.96 -58.10
CA ILE A 665 -19.94 -25.41 -58.19
C ILE A 665 -18.56 -26.02 -58.48
N LYS A 666 -18.26 -27.18 -57.87
CA LYS A 666 -17.04 -27.94 -58.15
C LYS A 666 -17.39 -29.15 -59.00
N GLU A 667 -17.06 -29.12 -60.30
CA GLU A 667 -17.40 -30.19 -61.24
C GLU A 667 -16.18 -30.72 -61.98
N ARG A 668 -16.29 -31.91 -62.55
CA ARG A 668 -15.24 -32.47 -63.42
C ARG A 668 -15.40 -31.91 -64.81
N TYR A 669 -14.34 -31.35 -65.37
CA TYR A 669 -14.32 -30.93 -66.77
C TYR A 669 -13.36 -31.80 -67.58
N ARG A 670 -13.68 -32.00 -68.87
CA ARG A 670 -12.89 -32.84 -69.77
C ARG A 670 -11.89 -31.96 -70.52
N ASN A 671 -10.60 -32.13 -70.22
CA ASN A 671 -9.51 -31.59 -71.03
C ASN A 671 -8.70 -32.75 -71.60
N ASN A 672 -8.23 -32.60 -72.85
CA ASN A 672 -7.45 -33.58 -73.60
C ASN A 672 -6.49 -34.37 -72.68
N PHE A 673 -6.88 -35.61 -72.33
CA PHE A 673 -6.16 -36.60 -71.50
C PHE A 673 -6.27 -36.56 -69.96
N LYS A 674 -6.97 -35.59 -69.31
CA LYS A 674 -7.20 -35.57 -67.84
C LYS A 674 -8.63 -35.15 -67.47
N ARG A 675 -9.12 -35.58 -66.29
CA ARG A 675 -10.41 -35.17 -65.70
C ARG A 675 -10.22 -34.36 -64.39
N PRO A 676 -9.60 -33.17 -64.44
CA PRO A 676 -9.45 -32.33 -63.25
C PRO A 676 -10.80 -31.75 -62.81
N TYR A 677 -10.90 -31.37 -61.53
CA TYR A 677 -12.03 -30.58 -61.04
C TYR A 677 -11.80 -29.10 -61.37
N ARG A 678 -12.88 -28.38 -61.70
CA ARG A 678 -12.92 -26.93 -61.88
C ARG A 678 -13.94 -26.31 -60.94
N TYR A 679 -13.70 -25.06 -60.55
CA TYR A 679 -14.76 -24.22 -60.01
C TYR A 679 -15.51 -23.57 -61.18
N ILE A 680 -16.85 -23.63 -61.16
CA ILE A 680 -17.72 -23.10 -62.21
C ILE A 680 -18.77 -22.21 -61.56
N LEU A 681 -18.94 -21.02 -62.14
CA LEU A 681 -19.94 -20.00 -61.82
C LEU A 681 -20.95 -19.84 -62.95
#